data_AF-A0A9P0ATR8-F1
#
_entry.id   AF-A0A9P0ATR8-F1
#
_cell.length_a   1.000
_cell.length_b   1.000
_cell.length_c   1.000
_cell.angle_alpha   90.00
_cell.angle_beta   90.00
_cell.angle_gamma   90.00
#
_symmetry.space_group_name_H-M   'P 1'
#
loop_
_entity.id
_entity.type
_entity.pdbx_description
1 polymer ?
#
loop_
_entity_poly.entity_id
_entity_poly.type
_entity_poly.pdbx_seq_one_letter_code
_entity_poly.pdbx_strand_id
1 'polypeptide(L)'
;MDDDLVNKLKAKLKNMKEEAQKRRELTKIQKYELKKKIQRENYHKKKLESKERISKKEPPLENSNSSEVLPSVLPKKNTLKIKLGPYTAEENQSTSATTRADKNCPKEVQVKNIKRKVKVNNEEQRKKAREKKRRQREKRRQNIEAYTKYTEREKERNKKRKEEGKLTPIMQKNTREKKRQRKKWTENSRAYRLKKNQQGRLEKIIDEKTSPLSSSTSPPEAEKNSRVKTKRTSTKNYREYKKTILDLRKSLKTLGQRAERYKKRYNRLSKKKRKQSRSPSPNTNVKNILRQTTNDIKKKLLFSECLVKEIKAKAKDSNEVEKNILGACISSSIYKKYRVQSEATSIVSRHILKKHLKSQINHVKKRQLRTQQMMSIRRQIENFFLEDENTIPAPGKRDTITKRKITKQKRYLTTTLKILYKKYVDQLKSKISFSTFCRLRPFYVLKPRVSNRDTCLCIKHENVKFILQKLHYFKIVRSKIPSEVIRELVCNHKDKNCMYRECQSCKNKKCHLANEELSARVTFYYEWKSRVEERKDKNGKEIKVRITAKERISCSVQDLVKKINDLFPKFLIHEYNIQHHFKKIKQLRQNISSGSAIINIDFSENYGCKYSNEIQSVHFGASKPQLSLHTGVIYFKIGDKLHHQSFTTVSDQLCHKPYAIWAHLQPALELATKLISGLDTIHFISDGPTSQYRNKINFFLITYFGKMRGFKKLTWNFSEAGHGKSSADGVGGSLKKMADLAVSHGNDIMCAKDFVHVLHATNPQSKIKLFLIEENEFDKFQDVVPLSLKSIKGTMRIHQVLWKSDNPQKLKFKYLSCFCEDCSHYELCEIVYPKNDNDDMILDKNYEIENEIINNIPVNSPDDSVLSKKSRQACSKTSINKMW
;
A
#
# COMPACT_ATOMS: atom_id res chain seq x y z
N MET A 1 37.10 -32.10 -33.98
CA MET A 1 35.92 -32.13 -33.07
C MET A 1 36.29 -32.25 -31.58
N ASP A 2 37.27 -33.07 -31.19
CA ASP A 2 37.49 -33.37 -29.75
C ASP A 2 37.87 -32.17 -28.87
N ASP A 3 38.58 -31.15 -29.38
CA ASP A 3 38.98 -29.96 -28.61
C ASP A 3 37.81 -29.19 -27.99
N ASP A 4 36.82 -28.87 -28.82
CA ASP A 4 35.62 -28.16 -28.41
C ASP A 4 34.77 -29.03 -27.47
N LEU A 5 34.71 -30.35 -27.72
CA LEU A 5 34.08 -31.28 -26.80
C LEU A 5 34.78 -31.30 -25.43
N VAL A 6 36.11 -31.41 -25.40
CA VAL A 6 36.94 -31.41 -24.17
C VAL A 6 36.80 -30.10 -23.41
N ASN A 7 36.83 -28.95 -24.10
CA ASN A 7 36.63 -27.64 -23.50
C ASN A 7 35.19 -27.44 -22.98
N LYS A 8 34.18 -27.86 -23.74
CA LYS A 8 32.77 -27.89 -23.27
C LYS A 8 32.57 -28.81 -22.07
N LEU A 9 33.27 -29.94 -21.99
CA LEU A 9 33.24 -30.85 -20.84
C LEU A 9 33.96 -30.23 -19.62
N LYS A 10 35.09 -29.55 -19.81
CA LYS A 10 35.83 -28.80 -18.76
C LYS A 10 35.00 -27.64 -18.21
N ALA A 11 34.36 -26.86 -19.09
CA ALA A 11 33.44 -25.78 -18.72
C ALA A 11 32.19 -26.30 -17.99
N LYS A 12 31.54 -27.36 -18.49
CA LYS A 12 30.43 -28.02 -17.78
C LYS A 12 30.85 -28.52 -16.40
N LEU A 13 32.03 -29.12 -16.27
CA LEU A 13 32.56 -29.59 -14.99
C LEU A 13 32.80 -28.44 -14.00
N LYS A 14 33.34 -27.30 -14.47
CA LYS A 14 33.52 -26.08 -13.66
C LYS A 14 32.17 -25.53 -13.19
N ASN A 15 31.24 -25.29 -14.10
CA ASN A 15 29.91 -24.76 -13.78
C ASN A 15 29.14 -25.67 -12.79
N MET A 16 29.23 -27.00 -12.95
CA MET A 16 28.59 -27.95 -12.02
C MET A 16 29.21 -27.93 -10.61
N LYS A 17 30.51 -27.67 -10.48
CA LYS A 17 31.16 -27.48 -9.16
C LYS A 17 30.71 -26.18 -8.51
N GLU A 18 30.68 -25.08 -9.25
CA GLU A 18 30.23 -23.77 -8.77
C GLU A 18 28.74 -23.80 -8.35
N GLU A 19 27.88 -24.46 -9.12
CA GLU A 19 26.46 -24.63 -8.76
C GLU A 19 26.30 -25.48 -7.49
N ALA A 20 27.09 -26.55 -7.34
CA ALA A 20 27.10 -27.34 -6.13
C ALA A 20 27.59 -26.55 -4.91
N GLN A 21 28.56 -25.65 -5.07
CA GLN A 21 29.03 -24.74 -4.01
C GLN A 21 27.95 -23.72 -3.62
N LYS A 22 27.32 -23.05 -4.59
CA LYS A 22 26.19 -22.12 -4.34
C LYS A 22 25.04 -22.79 -3.59
N ARG A 23 24.68 -24.02 -3.97
CA ARG A 23 23.65 -24.82 -3.27
C ARG A 23 24.06 -25.25 -1.85
N ARG A 24 25.36 -25.46 -1.58
CA ARG A 24 25.88 -25.72 -0.22
C ARG A 24 25.75 -24.49 0.68
N GLU A 25 26.14 -23.31 0.20
CA GLU A 25 26.01 -22.06 0.97
C GLU A 25 24.54 -21.73 1.27
N LEU A 26 23.65 -21.86 0.29
CA LEU A 26 22.21 -21.69 0.51
C LEU A 26 21.67 -22.64 1.59
N THR A 27 22.17 -23.89 1.64
CA THR A 27 21.81 -24.87 2.68
C THR A 27 22.36 -24.49 4.06
N LYS A 28 23.51 -23.79 4.15
CA LYS A 28 24.03 -23.27 5.43
C LYS A 28 23.16 -22.12 5.94
N ILE A 29 22.83 -21.15 5.08
CA ILE A 29 21.99 -19.99 5.41
C ILE A 29 20.64 -20.45 5.96
N GLN A 30 19.95 -21.35 5.24
CA GLN A 30 18.65 -21.90 5.65
C GLN A 30 18.70 -22.63 7.02
N LYS A 31 19.82 -23.29 7.35
CA LYS A 31 20.00 -23.90 8.68
C LYS A 31 20.21 -22.86 9.77
N TYR A 32 20.96 -21.80 9.48
CA TYR A 32 21.24 -20.72 10.43
C TYR A 32 19.94 -19.95 10.77
N GLU A 33 19.13 -19.61 9.77
CA GLU A 33 17.81 -18.99 9.97
C GLU A 33 16.89 -19.85 10.83
N LEU A 34 16.87 -21.17 10.58
CA LEU A 34 16.08 -22.11 11.40
C LEU A 34 16.57 -22.15 12.86
N LYS A 35 17.88 -22.14 13.11
CA LYS A 35 18.45 -22.09 14.47
C LYS A 35 18.04 -20.80 15.18
N LYS A 36 18.15 -19.66 14.50
CA LYS A 36 17.74 -18.32 15.02
C LYS A 36 16.24 -18.26 15.32
N LYS A 37 15.40 -18.88 14.48
CA LYS A 37 13.95 -18.97 14.72
C LYS A 37 13.60 -19.84 15.94
N ILE A 38 14.22 -21.02 16.07
CA ILE A 38 14.02 -21.89 17.25
C ILE A 38 14.46 -21.19 18.55
N GLN A 39 15.56 -20.44 18.52
CA GLN A 39 16.00 -19.64 19.68
C GLN A 39 14.96 -18.58 20.08
N ARG A 40 14.37 -17.85 19.11
CA ARG A 40 13.28 -16.88 19.37
C ARG A 40 12.03 -17.54 19.94
N GLU A 41 11.61 -18.69 19.40
CA GLU A 41 10.45 -19.43 19.90
C GLU A 41 10.69 -19.98 21.33
N ASN A 42 11.89 -20.47 21.63
CA ASN A 42 12.27 -20.92 22.98
C ASN A 42 12.35 -19.76 23.98
N TYR A 43 12.87 -18.58 23.58
CA TYR A 43 12.88 -17.38 24.41
C TYR A 43 11.45 -16.92 24.75
N HIS A 44 10.55 -16.87 23.76
CA HIS A 44 9.14 -16.57 23.99
C HIS A 44 8.46 -17.58 24.93
N LYS A 45 8.81 -18.87 24.82
CA LYS A 45 8.27 -19.91 25.70
C LYS A 45 8.73 -19.72 27.14
N LYS A 46 10.03 -19.48 27.38
CA LYS A 46 10.56 -19.14 28.72
C LYS A 46 9.90 -17.88 29.30
N LYS A 47 9.67 -16.84 28.49
CA LYS A 47 9.02 -15.59 28.90
C LYS A 47 7.52 -15.75 29.23
N LEU A 48 6.87 -16.80 28.71
CA LEU A 48 5.50 -17.19 29.10
C LEU A 48 5.51 -18.03 30.38
N GLU A 49 6.41 -19.00 30.49
CA GLU A 49 6.60 -19.83 31.69
C GLU A 49 7.01 -19.00 32.93
N SER A 50 7.74 -17.90 32.75
CA SER A 50 8.04 -16.95 33.83
C SER A 50 6.81 -16.12 34.24
N LYS A 51 5.93 -15.73 33.30
CA LYS A 51 4.69 -15.01 33.62
C LYS A 51 3.67 -15.91 34.35
N GLU A 52 3.56 -17.17 33.96
CA GLU A 52 2.70 -18.15 34.67
C GLU A 52 3.18 -18.45 36.09
N ARG A 53 4.49 -18.31 36.40
CA ARG A 53 5.02 -18.40 37.78
C ARG A 53 4.68 -17.17 38.62
N ILE A 54 4.70 -15.97 38.04
CA ILE A 54 4.35 -14.73 38.75
C ILE A 54 2.85 -14.70 39.09
N SER A 55 2.01 -15.23 38.20
CA SER A 55 0.55 -15.36 38.39
C SER A 55 0.11 -16.39 39.45
N LYS A 56 1.03 -17.00 40.20
CA LYS A 56 0.76 -18.07 41.18
C LYS A 56 1.33 -17.82 42.58
N LYS A 57 1.76 -16.59 42.86
CA LYS A 57 1.97 -16.15 44.24
C LYS A 57 0.71 -15.42 44.70
N GLU A 58 0.03 -15.97 45.70
CA GLU A 58 -0.90 -15.19 46.52
C GLU A 58 -0.08 -14.21 47.37
N PRO A 59 -0.56 -12.96 47.58
CA PRO A 59 0.11 -12.00 48.45
C PRO A 59 -0.10 -12.38 49.93
N PRO A 60 0.91 -12.20 50.81
CA PRO A 60 0.69 -12.22 52.24
C PRO A 60 -0.12 -10.99 52.68
N LEU A 61 -0.87 -11.14 53.78
CA LEU A 61 -1.65 -10.07 54.39
C LEU A 61 -0.77 -8.89 54.83
N GLU A 62 -1.29 -7.68 54.64
CA GLU A 62 -0.65 -6.44 55.08
C GLU A 62 -0.73 -6.32 56.61
N ASN A 63 0.39 -5.96 57.24
CA ASN A 63 0.41 -5.35 58.56
C ASN A 63 1.20 -4.04 58.44
N SER A 64 0.59 -2.96 58.92
CA SER A 64 1.16 -1.61 58.98
C SER A 64 2.17 -1.46 60.12
N ASN A 65 2.95 -0.37 60.06
CA ASN A 65 4.06 0.07 60.94
C ASN A 65 5.44 -0.26 60.36
N SER A 66 6.48 0.59 60.47
CA SER A 66 6.57 2.00 60.87
C SER A 66 8.00 2.49 60.60
N SER A 67 8.19 3.79 60.38
CA SER A 67 9.42 4.55 60.69
C SER A 67 10.78 4.21 60.02
N GLU A 68 11.43 5.28 59.57
CA GLU A 68 12.85 5.61 59.81
C GLU A 68 14.04 5.06 58.97
N VAL A 69 14.87 6.06 58.57
CA VAL A 69 16.35 6.09 58.61
C VAL A 69 17.17 5.42 57.48
N LEU A 70 17.74 6.31 56.64
CA LEU A 70 19.02 6.17 55.89
C LEU A 70 20.20 5.90 56.86
N PRO A 71 21.35 5.27 56.49
CA PRO A 71 22.07 5.63 55.25
C PRO A 71 23.02 4.58 54.60
N SER A 72 23.50 4.96 53.40
CA SER A 72 24.89 4.92 52.87
C SER A 72 25.83 3.68 52.86
N VAL A 73 26.86 3.86 52.02
CA VAL A 73 28.21 3.23 51.93
C VAL A 73 28.43 1.97 51.07
N LEU A 74 29.44 2.11 50.21
CA LEU A 74 30.14 1.16 49.33
C LEU A 74 31.21 0.35 50.12
N PRO A 75 32.22 -0.29 49.50
CA PRO A 75 32.16 -1.37 48.51
C PRO A 75 32.99 -2.63 48.90
N LYS A 76 32.75 -3.73 48.17
CA LYS A 76 33.70 -4.80 47.77
C LYS A 76 34.99 -5.03 48.59
N LYS A 77 35.15 -6.26 49.10
CA LYS A 77 36.46 -6.97 49.08
C LYS A 77 36.31 -8.40 48.54
N ASN A 78 37.32 -8.84 47.79
CA ASN A 78 37.48 -10.21 47.30
C ASN A 78 38.06 -11.10 48.41
N THR A 79 37.65 -12.36 48.47
CA THR A 79 38.51 -13.46 48.92
C THR A 79 38.31 -14.69 48.04
N LEU A 80 39.37 -15.50 47.92
CA LEU A 80 39.53 -16.54 46.91
C LEU A 80 39.46 -17.95 47.51
N LYS A 81 38.90 -18.88 46.72
CA LYS A 81 39.37 -20.27 46.52
C LYS A 81 39.25 -21.32 47.66
N ILE A 82 38.73 -22.50 47.25
CA ILE A 82 39.30 -23.87 47.51
C ILE A 82 39.01 -24.43 48.94
N LYS A 83 38.70 -25.73 49.19
CA LYS A 83 38.68 -26.99 48.40
C LYS A 83 37.63 -28.01 48.95
N LEU A 84 37.63 -29.20 48.35
CA LEU A 84 37.27 -30.57 48.84
C LEU A 84 37.15 -30.75 50.38
N GLY A 85 36.39 -31.70 50.95
CA GLY A 85 35.87 -32.97 50.42
C GLY A 85 35.13 -33.79 51.51
N PRO A 86 34.85 -35.10 51.30
CA PRO A 86 33.84 -35.86 52.07
C PRO A 86 34.39 -36.91 53.06
N TYR A 87 33.61 -37.24 54.10
CA TYR A 87 33.56 -38.47 54.95
C TYR A 87 32.23 -38.38 55.78
N THR A 88 31.63 -39.40 56.43
CA THR A 88 32.08 -40.70 56.98
C THR A 88 30.90 -41.69 57.19
N ALA A 89 31.21 -42.98 57.38
CA ALA A 89 30.48 -44.06 58.12
C ALA A 89 29.04 -44.48 57.66
N GLU A 90 28.57 -45.74 57.70
CA GLU A 90 28.73 -46.88 58.64
C GLU A 90 28.07 -46.61 60.01
N GLU A 91 27.34 -47.52 60.68
CA GLU A 91 27.12 -48.98 60.51
C GLU A 91 25.78 -49.44 61.18
N ASN A 92 25.33 -50.68 60.90
CA ASN A 92 24.52 -51.65 61.71
C ASN A 92 23.30 -51.18 62.58
N GLN A 93 22.17 -51.92 62.68
CA GLN A 93 22.01 -53.25 63.29
C GLN A 93 20.62 -53.91 62.97
N SER A 94 20.59 -55.27 62.98
CA SER A 94 19.57 -56.22 63.54
C SER A 94 18.05 -56.05 63.24
N THR A 95 17.14 -57.05 63.22
CA THR A 95 17.03 -58.54 63.27
C THR A 95 15.54 -58.88 62.89
N SER A 96 15.01 -60.11 62.73
CA SER A 96 15.45 -61.50 62.46
C SER A 96 14.20 -62.35 62.04
N ALA A 97 14.41 -63.57 61.50
CA ALA A 97 13.52 -64.77 61.62
C ALA A 97 12.06 -64.71 61.03
N THR A 98 11.33 -65.78 60.66
CA THR A 98 11.56 -67.25 60.56
C THR A 98 10.44 -67.92 59.73
N THR A 99 10.78 -68.89 58.84
CA THR A 99 10.06 -70.18 58.50
C THR A 99 8.52 -70.24 58.21
N ARG A 100 7.86 -71.29 57.66
CA ARG A 100 8.18 -72.68 57.24
C ARG A 100 7.06 -73.24 56.30
N ALA A 101 7.36 -74.32 55.54
CA ALA A 101 6.48 -75.50 55.26
C ALA A 101 5.10 -75.34 54.55
N ASP A 102 4.50 -76.35 53.88
CA ASP A 102 5.00 -77.50 53.09
C ASP A 102 3.84 -78.07 52.21
N LYS A 103 4.14 -78.98 51.25
CA LYS A 103 3.33 -80.07 50.61
C LYS A 103 1.76 -80.03 50.66
N ASN A 104 1.02 -80.29 49.58
CA ASN A 104 0.82 -81.65 49.01
C ASN A 104 0.04 -81.70 47.66
N CYS A 105 0.18 -82.83 46.95
CA CYS A 105 -0.67 -83.32 45.82
C CYS A 105 -1.66 -84.40 46.37
N PRO A 106 -2.49 -85.18 45.62
CA PRO A 106 -2.69 -85.31 44.15
C PRO A 106 -4.19 -85.50 43.71
N LYS A 107 -4.41 -86.05 42.48
CA LYS A 107 -5.66 -86.69 41.95
C LYS A 107 -6.86 -85.75 41.67
N GLU A 108 -7.84 -86.05 40.81
CA GLU A 108 -8.02 -87.11 39.79
C GLU A 108 -8.89 -86.58 38.62
N VAL A 109 -8.52 -87.00 37.40
CA VAL A 109 -9.35 -87.57 36.32
C VAL A 109 -10.89 -87.33 36.32
N GLN A 110 -11.37 -86.88 35.14
CA GLN A 110 -12.63 -87.23 34.43
C GLN A 110 -13.85 -86.28 34.31
N VAL A 111 -14.64 -86.64 33.28
CA VAL A 111 -15.96 -86.21 32.82
C VAL A 111 -16.08 -84.85 32.10
N LYS A 112 -16.25 -84.95 30.78
CA LYS A 112 -16.75 -83.89 29.89
C LYS A 112 -18.12 -83.41 30.37
N ASN A 113 -18.29 -82.12 30.62
CA ASN A 113 -19.61 -81.52 30.76
C ASN A 113 -19.78 -80.37 29.76
N ILE A 114 -20.38 -80.67 28.60
CA ILE A 114 -20.67 -79.70 27.53
C ILE A 114 -21.86 -78.84 27.96
N LYS A 115 -21.62 -77.89 28.87
CA LYS A 115 -22.58 -76.81 29.13
C LYS A 115 -22.44 -75.75 28.05
N ARG A 116 -23.40 -75.73 27.11
CA ARG A 116 -23.62 -74.65 26.11
C ARG A 116 -23.85 -73.32 26.83
N LYS A 117 -22.78 -72.64 27.27
CA LYS A 117 -22.87 -71.25 27.74
C LYS A 117 -22.96 -70.32 26.53
N VAL A 118 -24.04 -69.54 26.50
CA VAL A 118 -24.32 -68.47 25.54
C VAL A 118 -23.06 -67.65 25.28
N LYS A 119 -22.82 -67.27 24.01
CA LYS A 119 -21.72 -66.37 23.62
C LYS A 119 -21.93 -64.97 24.25
N VAL A 120 -21.58 -64.82 25.51
CA VAL A 120 -21.41 -63.52 26.16
C VAL A 120 -20.45 -62.72 25.29
N ASN A 121 -20.86 -61.51 24.91
CA ASN A 121 -20.18 -60.73 23.89
C ASN A 121 -18.75 -60.38 24.32
N ASN A 122 -17.81 -61.20 23.88
CA ASN A 122 -16.38 -61.11 24.21
C ASN A 122 -15.80 -59.75 23.82
N GLU A 123 -16.37 -59.07 22.82
CA GLU A 123 -15.99 -57.71 22.45
C GLU A 123 -16.50 -56.65 23.44
N GLU A 124 -17.64 -56.87 24.10
CA GLU A 124 -18.19 -55.94 25.08
C GLU A 124 -17.42 -55.97 26.41
N GLN A 125 -17.08 -57.15 26.93
CA GLN A 125 -16.17 -57.25 28.08
C GLN A 125 -14.80 -56.64 27.75
N ARG A 126 -14.28 -56.88 26.53
CA ARG A 126 -13.05 -56.22 26.05
C ARG A 126 -13.22 -54.70 25.90
N LYS A 127 -14.40 -54.17 25.52
CA LYS A 127 -14.72 -52.73 25.53
C LYS A 127 -14.70 -52.18 26.95
N LYS A 128 -15.46 -52.77 27.89
CA LYS A 128 -15.51 -52.35 29.31
C LYS A 128 -14.12 -52.37 29.95
N ALA A 129 -13.30 -53.39 29.68
CA ALA A 129 -11.90 -53.46 30.14
C ALA A 129 -10.98 -52.40 29.49
N ARG A 130 -11.13 -52.12 28.18
CA ARG A 130 -10.41 -51.03 27.49
C ARG A 130 -10.81 -49.66 28.05
N GLU A 131 -12.08 -49.46 28.39
CA GLU A 131 -12.59 -48.21 28.93
C GLU A 131 -12.20 -47.99 30.39
N LYS A 132 -12.26 -49.02 31.25
CA LYS A 132 -11.69 -48.97 32.61
C LYS A 132 -10.21 -48.58 32.57
N LYS A 133 -9.42 -49.18 31.66
CA LYS A 133 -8.02 -48.76 31.40
C LYS A 133 -7.88 -47.36 30.81
N ARG A 134 -8.87 -46.83 30.06
CA ARG A 134 -8.85 -45.44 29.56
C ARG A 134 -9.09 -44.45 30.69
N ARG A 135 -10.17 -44.62 31.46
CA ARG A 135 -10.52 -43.78 32.61
C ARG A 135 -9.39 -43.79 33.66
N GLN A 136 -8.76 -44.95 33.91
CA GLN A 136 -7.60 -45.03 34.81
C GLN A 136 -6.35 -44.28 34.29
N ARG A 137 -6.14 -44.21 32.96
CA ARG A 137 -5.08 -43.39 32.33
C ARG A 137 -5.42 -41.90 32.32
N GLU A 138 -6.71 -41.54 32.24
CA GLU A 138 -7.19 -40.16 32.34
C GLU A 138 -7.04 -39.63 33.77
N LYS A 139 -7.51 -40.37 34.80
CA LYS A 139 -7.26 -40.03 36.21
C LYS A 139 -5.76 -39.89 36.53
N ARG A 140 -4.91 -40.81 36.03
CA ARG A 140 -3.43 -40.70 36.17
C ARG A 140 -2.80 -39.54 35.39
N ARG A 141 -3.48 -38.92 34.43
CA ARG A 141 -2.97 -37.71 33.73
C ARG A 141 -3.40 -36.42 34.41
N GLN A 142 -4.44 -36.46 35.22
CA GLN A 142 -4.91 -35.32 36.01
C GLN A 142 -4.01 -35.11 37.25
N ASN A 143 -3.53 -36.18 37.88
CA ASN A 143 -2.47 -36.09 38.90
C ASN A 143 -1.07 -36.05 38.22
N ILE A 144 -0.39 -34.90 38.33
CA ILE A 144 0.88 -34.62 37.64
C ILE A 144 2.02 -35.49 38.16
N GLU A 145 2.12 -35.71 39.47
CA GLU A 145 3.22 -36.47 40.10
C GLU A 145 3.10 -37.98 39.89
N ALA A 146 1.87 -38.51 39.96
CA ALA A 146 1.59 -39.89 39.59
C ALA A 146 1.93 -40.15 38.11
N TYR A 147 1.76 -39.14 37.25
CA TYR A 147 2.13 -39.21 35.84
C TYR A 147 3.65 -39.18 35.61
N THR A 148 4.41 -38.34 36.32
CA THR A 148 5.87 -38.27 36.19
C THR A 148 6.52 -39.57 36.68
N LYS A 149 6.22 -40.03 37.90
CA LYS A 149 6.72 -41.31 38.44
C LYS A 149 6.37 -42.51 37.54
N TYR A 150 5.15 -42.55 36.97
CA TYR A 150 4.79 -43.60 35.99
C TYR A 150 5.61 -43.50 34.71
N THR A 151 5.83 -42.29 34.19
CA THR A 151 6.58 -42.06 32.95
C THR A 151 8.06 -42.41 33.10
N GLU A 152 8.65 -42.19 34.28
CA GLU A 152 10.02 -42.58 34.61
C GLU A 152 10.16 -44.10 34.70
N ARG A 153 9.28 -44.78 35.44
CA ARG A 153 9.23 -46.25 35.49
C ARG A 153 9.05 -46.89 34.09
N GLU A 154 8.29 -46.26 33.17
CA GLU A 154 8.19 -46.74 31.77
C GLU A 154 9.44 -46.42 30.93
N LYS A 155 10.12 -45.28 31.12
CA LYS A 155 11.41 -45.01 30.47
C LYS A 155 12.44 -46.06 30.87
N GLU A 156 12.53 -46.36 32.16
CA GLU A 156 13.45 -47.34 32.74
C GLU A 156 13.13 -48.77 32.28
N ARG A 157 11.85 -49.16 32.28
CA ARG A 157 11.40 -50.45 31.70
C ARG A 157 11.71 -50.56 30.20
N ASN A 158 11.62 -49.48 29.43
CA ASN A 158 12.06 -49.45 28.03
C ASN A 158 13.59 -49.40 27.87
N LYS A 159 14.35 -48.99 28.90
CA LYS A 159 15.81 -49.06 28.92
C LYS A 159 16.25 -50.51 29.13
N LYS A 160 15.77 -51.15 30.21
CA LYS A 160 15.99 -52.59 30.47
C LYS A 160 15.62 -53.47 29.29
N ARG A 161 14.45 -53.26 28.65
CA ARG A 161 14.07 -54.04 27.45
C ARG A 161 14.93 -53.80 26.19
N LYS A 162 15.71 -52.73 26.12
CA LYS A 162 16.72 -52.53 25.05
C LYS A 162 18.04 -53.21 25.43
N GLU A 163 18.43 -53.12 26.69
CA GLU A 163 19.61 -53.78 27.27
C GLU A 163 19.45 -55.31 27.18
N GLU A 164 18.27 -55.86 27.51
CA GLU A 164 17.85 -57.25 27.31
C GLU A 164 17.62 -57.66 25.82
N GLY A 165 17.94 -56.82 24.83
CA GLY A 165 17.77 -57.10 23.39
C GLY A 165 16.32 -57.21 22.86
N LYS A 166 15.32 -57.35 23.74
CA LYS A 166 13.87 -57.52 23.42
C LYS A 166 13.24 -56.35 22.65
N LEU A 167 13.92 -55.21 22.51
CA LEU A 167 13.49 -54.03 21.75
C LEU A 167 14.59 -53.53 20.79
N THR A 168 14.84 -54.25 19.69
CA THR A 168 15.82 -53.84 18.65
C THR A 168 15.45 -52.50 17.98
N PRO A 169 16.30 -51.45 18.08
CA PRO A 169 16.14 -50.19 17.37
C PRO A 169 16.07 -50.36 15.85
N ILE A 170 15.19 -49.60 15.18
CA ILE A 170 15.01 -49.71 13.71
C ILE A 170 16.28 -49.40 12.90
N MET A 171 17.30 -48.76 13.49
CA MET A 171 18.60 -48.56 12.85
C MET A 171 19.39 -49.87 12.70
N GLN A 172 19.31 -50.76 13.70
CA GLN A 172 20.06 -52.03 13.76
C GLN A 172 19.36 -53.19 13.02
N LYS A 173 18.06 -53.09 12.74
CA LYS A 173 17.33 -54.10 11.94
C LYS A 173 17.86 -54.22 10.50
N ASN A 174 17.84 -55.42 9.91
CA ASN A 174 18.24 -55.63 8.51
C ASN A 174 17.27 -54.90 7.54
N THR A 175 17.68 -54.62 6.30
CA THR A 175 16.88 -53.92 5.27
C THR A 175 15.52 -54.57 4.99
N ARG A 176 15.45 -55.91 4.93
CA ARG A 176 14.19 -56.68 4.79
C ARG A 176 13.25 -56.42 5.98
N GLU A 177 13.75 -56.50 7.21
CA GLU A 177 12.98 -56.16 8.42
C GLU A 177 12.55 -54.69 8.45
N LYS A 178 13.46 -53.75 8.14
CA LYS A 178 13.16 -52.31 8.04
C LYS A 178 12.01 -52.05 7.07
N LYS A 179 11.92 -52.80 5.95
CA LYS A 179 10.82 -52.73 4.99
C LYS A 179 9.51 -53.28 5.61
N ARG A 180 9.55 -54.44 6.28
CA ARG A 180 8.39 -55.04 6.98
C ARG A 180 7.85 -54.14 8.09
N GLN A 181 8.72 -53.58 8.94
CA GLN A 181 8.35 -52.66 10.03
C GLN A 181 7.67 -51.39 9.49
N ARG A 182 8.21 -50.80 8.41
CA ARG A 182 7.64 -49.61 7.75
C ARG A 182 6.31 -49.91 7.05
N LYS A 183 6.14 -51.10 6.45
CA LYS A 183 4.85 -51.54 5.89
C LYS A 183 3.80 -51.60 7.00
N LYS A 184 4.08 -52.28 8.11
CA LYS A 184 3.19 -52.39 9.28
C LYS A 184 2.84 -51.03 9.91
N TRP A 185 3.79 -50.10 9.98
CA TRP A 185 3.51 -48.72 10.40
C TRP A 185 2.61 -47.95 9.42
N THR A 186 2.75 -48.20 8.11
CA THR A 186 1.94 -47.56 7.08
C THR A 186 0.50 -48.08 7.12
N GLU A 187 0.32 -49.40 7.30
CA GLU A 187 -0.98 -50.06 7.49
C GLU A 187 -1.67 -49.54 8.76
N ASN A 188 -1.00 -49.55 9.91
CA ASN A 188 -1.53 -48.99 11.16
C ASN A 188 -1.91 -47.50 11.02
N SER A 189 -1.11 -46.71 10.28
CA SER A 189 -1.40 -45.30 10.01
C SER A 189 -2.58 -45.08 9.06
N ARG A 190 -2.84 -46.00 8.12
CA ARG A 190 -4.05 -46.01 7.29
C ARG A 190 -5.28 -46.37 8.13
N ALA A 191 -5.22 -47.46 8.89
CA ALA A 191 -6.31 -47.91 9.76
C ALA A 191 -6.74 -46.83 10.79
N TYR A 192 -5.76 -46.17 11.44
CA TYR A 192 -6.05 -45.05 12.35
C TYR A 192 -6.74 -43.86 11.65
N ARG A 193 -6.31 -43.51 10.43
CA ARG A 193 -6.93 -42.43 9.64
C ARG A 193 -8.35 -42.78 9.18
N LEU A 194 -8.58 -44.01 8.72
CA LEU A 194 -9.90 -44.52 8.37
C LEU A 194 -10.85 -44.43 9.57
N LYS A 195 -10.43 -44.94 10.73
CA LYS A 195 -11.25 -44.90 11.96
C LYS A 195 -11.56 -43.47 12.41
N LYS A 196 -10.60 -42.55 12.30
CA LYS A 196 -10.82 -41.13 12.63
C LYS A 196 -11.75 -40.42 11.64
N ASN A 197 -11.66 -40.75 10.35
CA ASN A 197 -12.56 -40.22 9.34
C ASN A 197 -14.00 -40.76 9.50
N GLN A 198 -14.17 -42.01 9.93
CA GLN A 198 -15.49 -42.56 10.29
C GLN A 198 -16.09 -41.85 11.51
N GLN A 199 -15.32 -41.63 12.58
CA GLN A 199 -15.81 -40.85 13.74
C GLN A 199 -16.22 -39.43 13.34
N GLY A 200 -15.39 -38.71 12.57
CA GLY A 200 -15.73 -37.36 12.10
C GLY A 200 -16.83 -37.30 11.03
N ARG A 201 -17.29 -38.45 10.50
CA ARG A 201 -18.51 -38.54 9.68
C ARG A 201 -19.75 -38.74 10.56
N LEU A 202 -19.64 -39.57 11.59
CA LEU A 202 -20.69 -39.76 12.60
C LEU A 202 -20.98 -38.47 13.39
N GLU A 203 -19.95 -37.74 13.82
CA GLU A 203 -20.10 -36.43 14.49
C GLU A 203 -20.91 -35.45 13.61
N LYS A 204 -20.61 -35.37 12.30
CA LYS A 204 -21.34 -34.51 11.37
C LYS A 204 -22.81 -34.91 11.14
N ILE A 205 -23.11 -36.22 11.11
CA ILE A 205 -24.48 -36.72 10.93
C ILE A 205 -25.34 -36.43 12.18
N ILE A 206 -24.71 -36.29 13.35
CA ILE A 206 -25.37 -35.84 14.59
C ILE A 206 -25.61 -34.33 14.53
N ASP A 207 -24.60 -33.54 14.13
CA ASP A 207 -24.74 -32.08 13.96
C ASP A 207 -25.82 -31.70 12.92
N GLU A 208 -25.92 -32.43 11.79
CA GLU A 208 -26.88 -32.17 10.70
C GLU A 208 -28.35 -32.49 11.06
N LYS A 209 -28.62 -33.17 12.18
CA LYS A 209 -29.99 -33.55 12.60
C LYS A 209 -30.63 -32.63 13.65
N THR A 210 -30.01 -31.50 13.98
CA THR A 210 -30.51 -30.60 15.04
C THR A 210 -30.90 -29.24 14.47
N SER A 211 -32.22 -28.99 14.33
CA SER A 211 -32.77 -27.69 13.91
C SER A 211 -32.67 -26.63 15.02
N PRO A 212 -32.55 -25.33 14.68
CA PRO A 212 -32.27 -24.29 15.66
C PRO A 212 -33.53 -23.70 16.31
N LEU A 213 -33.49 -23.48 17.62
CA LEU A 213 -34.41 -22.58 18.33
C LEU A 213 -33.66 -21.36 18.88
N SER A 214 -34.36 -20.24 18.95
CA SER A 214 -33.85 -18.90 19.24
C SER A 214 -33.43 -18.67 20.70
N SER A 215 -32.32 -17.95 20.91
CA SER A 215 -32.30 -16.74 21.76
C SER A 215 -30.94 -16.02 21.71
N SER A 216 -30.87 -14.88 22.40
CA SER A 216 -29.94 -13.77 22.32
C SER A 216 -28.47 -14.02 22.74
N THR A 217 -27.64 -13.01 22.44
CA THR A 217 -26.33 -12.72 23.05
C THR A 217 -25.12 -13.47 22.49
N SER A 218 -24.41 -12.83 21.55
CA SER A 218 -23.15 -13.30 20.98
C SER A 218 -21.92 -12.59 21.58
N PRO A 219 -21.05 -13.25 22.37
CA PRO A 219 -19.72 -12.74 22.71
C PRO A 219 -18.75 -12.82 21.52
N PRO A 220 -17.66 -12.04 21.47
CA PRO A 220 -16.74 -12.03 20.32
C PRO A 220 -15.90 -13.31 20.21
N GLU A 221 -16.25 -14.22 19.30
CA GLU A 221 -15.60 -15.53 19.13
C GLU A 221 -14.23 -15.50 18.39
N ALA A 222 -13.45 -14.44 18.56
CA ALA A 222 -12.26 -14.17 17.75
C ALA A 222 -10.97 -14.90 18.23
N GLU A 223 -10.79 -15.13 19.54
CA GLU A 223 -9.47 -15.48 20.07
C GLU A 223 -9.10 -16.97 20.06
N LYS A 224 -10.07 -17.89 20.27
CA LYS A 224 -9.78 -19.33 20.39
C LYS A 224 -9.27 -19.95 19.08
N ASN A 225 -9.61 -19.37 17.92
CA ASN A 225 -9.17 -19.84 16.61
C ASN A 225 -7.71 -19.49 16.23
N SER A 226 -7.06 -18.57 16.94
CA SER A 226 -5.68 -18.14 16.66
C SER A 226 -4.64 -19.20 17.07
N ARG A 227 -4.67 -19.66 18.33
CA ARG A 227 -3.71 -20.60 18.93
C ARG A 227 -3.62 -21.94 18.19
N VAL A 228 -4.71 -22.42 17.60
CA VAL A 228 -4.76 -23.69 16.84
C VAL A 228 -4.21 -23.53 15.41
N LYS A 229 -4.51 -22.41 14.73
CA LYS A 229 -3.98 -22.14 13.38
C LYS A 229 -2.45 -21.97 13.40
N THR A 230 -1.90 -21.22 14.37
CA THR A 230 -0.45 -20.93 14.44
C THR A 230 0.42 -22.19 14.70
N LYS A 231 -0.04 -23.13 15.54
CA LYS A 231 0.66 -24.43 15.71
C LYS A 231 0.60 -25.31 14.46
N ARG A 232 -0.52 -25.30 13.72
CA ARG A 232 -0.68 -26.07 12.47
C ARG A 232 0.17 -25.50 11.33
N THR A 233 0.22 -24.18 11.14
CA THR A 233 1.08 -23.55 10.12
C THR A 233 2.57 -23.69 10.43
N SER A 234 3.02 -23.50 11.67
CA SER A 234 4.44 -23.70 12.01
C SER A 234 4.91 -25.14 11.75
N THR A 235 4.08 -26.13 12.13
CA THR A 235 4.39 -27.55 11.89
C THR A 235 4.40 -27.91 10.39
N LYS A 236 3.50 -27.33 9.59
CA LYS A 236 3.49 -27.49 8.12
C LYS A 236 4.76 -26.90 7.51
N ASN A 237 5.08 -25.65 7.83
CA ASN A 237 6.23 -24.93 7.31
C ASN A 237 7.55 -25.61 7.68
N TYR A 238 7.70 -26.13 8.92
CA TYR A 238 8.87 -26.91 9.33
C TYR A 238 9.03 -28.22 8.53
N ARG A 239 7.93 -28.95 8.29
CA ARG A 239 7.96 -30.18 7.47
C ARG A 239 8.33 -29.89 6.02
N GLU A 240 7.80 -28.80 5.48
CA GLU A 240 8.06 -28.33 4.12
C GLU A 240 9.53 -27.93 3.96
N TYR A 241 10.06 -27.08 4.84
CA TYR A 241 11.49 -26.73 4.87
C TYR A 241 12.42 -27.95 5.02
N LYS A 242 12.06 -28.91 5.89
CA LYS A 242 12.83 -30.14 6.08
C LYS A 242 12.81 -31.04 4.84
N LYS A 243 11.71 -31.05 4.07
CA LYS A 243 11.62 -31.70 2.76
C LYS A 243 12.53 -31.01 1.75
N THR A 244 12.49 -29.68 1.65
CA THR A 244 13.36 -28.89 0.76
C THR A 244 14.84 -29.15 1.03
N ILE A 245 15.27 -29.17 2.29
CA ILE A 245 16.66 -29.47 2.69
C ILE A 245 17.05 -30.91 2.30
N LEU A 246 16.13 -31.88 2.41
CA LEU A 246 16.38 -33.26 2.01
C LEU A 246 16.53 -33.40 0.48
N ASP A 247 15.68 -32.73 -0.29
CA ASP A 247 15.69 -32.80 -1.75
C ASP A 247 16.87 -32.01 -2.35
N LEU A 248 17.28 -30.89 -1.73
CA LEU A 248 18.54 -30.21 -2.03
C LEU A 248 19.77 -31.10 -1.76
N ARG A 249 19.78 -31.86 -0.66
CA ARG A 249 20.84 -32.83 -0.35
C ARG A 249 20.92 -33.96 -1.37
N LYS A 250 19.79 -34.51 -1.83
CA LYS A 250 19.74 -35.49 -2.93
C LYS A 250 20.29 -34.88 -4.22
N SER A 251 19.85 -33.67 -4.57
CA SER A 251 20.31 -32.94 -5.76
C SER A 251 21.83 -32.72 -5.75
N LEU A 252 22.41 -32.31 -4.60
CA LEU A 252 23.87 -32.21 -4.42
C LEU A 252 24.60 -33.55 -4.65
N LYS A 253 24.06 -34.67 -4.15
CA LYS A 253 24.65 -36.01 -4.39
C LYS A 253 24.64 -36.37 -5.88
N THR A 254 23.52 -36.12 -6.58
CA THR A 254 23.41 -36.41 -8.03
C THR A 254 24.29 -35.49 -8.89
N LEU A 255 24.45 -34.22 -8.53
CA LEU A 255 25.36 -33.29 -9.19
C LEU A 255 26.82 -33.73 -9.01
N GLY A 256 27.23 -34.13 -7.80
CA GLY A 256 28.56 -34.68 -7.53
C GLY A 256 28.86 -35.95 -8.35
N GLN A 257 27.92 -36.89 -8.41
CA GLN A 257 28.05 -38.12 -9.21
C GLN A 257 28.07 -37.86 -10.73
N ARG A 258 27.46 -36.77 -11.22
CA ARG A 258 27.59 -36.34 -12.61
C ARG A 258 28.96 -35.69 -12.86
N ALA A 259 29.41 -34.80 -11.97
CA ALA A 259 30.72 -34.16 -12.06
C ALA A 259 31.86 -35.19 -12.11
N GLU A 260 31.84 -36.22 -11.27
CA GLU A 260 32.90 -37.24 -11.27
C GLU A 260 32.90 -38.09 -12.56
N ARG A 261 31.73 -38.39 -13.14
CA ARG A 261 31.63 -39.04 -14.46
C ARG A 261 32.23 -38.16 -15.57
N TYR A 262 31.96 -36.86 -15.55
CA TYR A 262 32.52 -35.92 -16.52
C TYR A 262 34.03 -35.73 -16.36
N LYS A 263 34.55 -35.70 -15.12
CA LYS A 263 36.00 -35.69 -14.82
C LYS A 263 36.70 -36.94 -15.36
N LYS A 264 36.14 -38.14 -15.14
CA LYS A 264 36.69 -39.39 -15.69
C LYS A 264 36.67 -39.41 -17.23
N ARG A 265 35.62 -38.88 -17.88
CA ARG A 265 35.55 -38.76 -19.35
C ARG A 265 36.57 -37.76 -19.91
N TYR A 266 36.74 -36.60 -19.26
CA TYR A 266 37.74 -35.59 -19.62
C TYR A 266 39.17 -36.17 -19.53
N ASN A 267 39.50 -36.89 -18.46
CA ASN A 267 40.84 -37.48 -18.29
C ASN A 267 41.18 -38.52 -19.39
N ARG A 268 40.19 -39.32 -19.84
CA ARG A 268 40.37 -40.27 -20.95
C ARG A 268 40.63 -39.56 -22.29
N LEU A 269 39.84 -38.54 -22.63
CA LEU A 269 40.02 -37.74 -23.84
C LEU A 269 41.37 -36.98 -23.83
N SER A 270 41.74 -36.41 -22.67
CA SER A 270 43.04 -35.73 -22.49
C SER A 270 44.23 -36.66 -22.76
N LYS A 271 44.20 -37.90 -22.25
CA LYS A 271 45.24 -38.90 -22.56
C LYS A 271 45.29 -39.27 -24.06
N LYS A 272 44.13 -39.39 -24.74
CA LYS A 272 44.09 -39.67 -26.18
C LYS A 272 44.68 -38.52 -27.00
N LYS A 273 44.38 -37.27 -26.61
CA LYS A 273 44.86 -36.06 -27.27
C LYS A 273 46.38 -35.87 -27.19
N ARG A 274 47.00 -36.27 -26.08
CA ARG A 274 48.46 -36.18 -25.87
C ARG A 274 49.29 -37.06 -26.83
N LYS A 275 48.66 -38.04 -27.50
CA LYS A 275 49.26 -38.84 -28.59
C LYS A 275 49.02 -38.25 -30.01
N GLN A 276 48.26 -37.16 -30.16
CA GLN A 276 47.88 -36.58 -31.47
C GLN A 276 48.43 -35.16 -31.72
N SER A 277 49.21 -34.59 -30.80
CA SER A 277 49.61 -33.16 -30.84
C SER A 277 50.95 -32.89 -31.56
N ARG A 278 51.10 -33.31 -32.82
CA ARG A 278 52.07 -32.74 -33.77
C ARG A 278 51.30 -32.23 -34.99
N SER A 279 51.25 -30.91 -35.16
CA SER A 279 50.56 -30.26 -36.30
C SER A 279 51.40 -30.36 -37.57
N PRO A 280 50.79 -30.60 -38.75
CA PRO A 280 51.51 -30.66 -40.03
C PRO A 280 52.21 -29.33 -40.38
N SER A 281 53.39 -29.44 -40.99
CA SER A 281 54.18 -28.29 -41.46
C SER A 281 53.46 -27.53 -42.60
N PRO A 282 53.84 -26.28 -42.93
CA PRO A 282 53.30 -25.58 -44.11
C PRO A 282 53.46 -26.40 -45.39
N ASN A 283 54.64 -27.00 -45.59
CA ASN A 283 54.93 -27.86 -46.74
C ASN A 283 54.06 -29.13 -46.74
N THR A 284 53.80 -29.73 -45.57
CA THR A 284 52.89 -30.87 -45.42
C THR A 284 51.45 -30.49 -45.77
N ASN A 285 50.97 -29.31 -45.39
CA ASN A 285 49.63 -28.83 -45.77
C ASN A 285 49.52 -28.64 -47.30
N VAL A 286 50.50 -28.01 -47.94
CA VAL A 286 50.50 -27.82 -49.40
C VAL A 286 50.59 -29.14 -50.16
N LYS A 287 51.46 -30.07 -49.73
CA LYS A 287 51.55 -31.43 -50.31
C LYS A 287 50.26 -32.24 -50.16
N ASN A 288 49.50 -32.03 -49.09
CA ASN A 288 48.21 -32.70 -48.89
C ASN A 288 47.08 -32.14 -49.78
N ILE A 289 47.21 -30.88 -50.23
CA ILE A 289 46.23 -30.19 -51.08
C ILE A 289 46.53 -30.43 -52.57
N LEU A 290 47.81 -30.47 -52.96
CA LEU A 290 48.24 -30.63 -54.36
C LEU A 290 48.96 -31.95 -54.57
N ARG A 291 48.36 -32.86 -55.35
CA ARG A 291 48.96 -34.18 -55.66
C ARG A 291 49.96 -34.12 -56.82
N GLN A 292 49.65 -33.40 -57.89
CA GLN A 292 50.56 -33.07 -59.01
C GLN A 292 50.21 -31.66 -59.53
N THR A 293 51.20 -30.76 -59.61
CA THR A 293 51.06 -29.37 -60.10
C THR A 293 52.43 -28.79 -60.46
N THR A 294 52.44 -27.72 -61.28
CA THR A 294 53.65 -26.93 -61.55
C THR A 294 54.26 -26.32 -60.27
N ASN A 295 55.59 -26.14 -60.26
CA ASN A 295 56.33 -25.66 -59.09
C ASN A 295 55.92 -24.24 -58.65
N ASP A 296 55.48 -23.39 -59.56
CA ASP A 296 55.09 -22.00 -59.24
C ASP A 296 53.79 -21.91 -58.46
N ILE A 297 52.78 -22.73 -58.79
CA ILE A 297 51.52 -22.80 -58.04
C ILE A 297 51.82 -23.29 -56.62
N LYS A 298 52.69 -24.30 -56.48
CA LYS A 298 53.15 -24.83 -55.20
C LYS A 298 53.91 -23.79 -54.37
N LYS A 299 54.80 -22.99 -54.99
CA LYS A 299 55.52 -21.86 -54.33
C LYS A 299 54.54 -20.78 -53.87
N LYS A 300 53.61 -20.32 -54.72
CA LYS A 300 52.61 -19.28 -54.38
C LYS A 300 51.69 -19.72 -53.24
N LEU A 301 51.22 -20.96 -53.25
CA LEU A 301 50.40 -21.50 -52.15
C LEU A 301 51.20 -21.70 -50.87
N LEU A 302 52.44 -22.18 -50.93
CA LEU A 302 53.33 -22.28 -49.77
C LEU A 302 53.62 -20.92 -49.14
N PHE A 303 53.88 -19.90 -49.95
CA PHE A 303 54.01 -18.52 -49.48
C PHE A 303 52.75 -18.06 -48.73
N SER A 304 51.55 -18.29 -49.30
CA SER A 304 50.29 -17.90 -48.66
C SER A 304 50.05 -18.61 -47.31
N GLU A 305 50.37 -19.90 -47.20
CA GLU A 305 50.20 -20.70 -45.98
C GLU A 305 51.25 -20.34 -44.91
N CYS A 306 52.48 -20.03 -45.31
CA CYS A 306 53.51 -19.48 -44.42
C CYS A 306 53.11 -18.10 -43.88
N LEU A 307 52.72 -17.17 -44.77
CA LEU A 307 52.29 -15.82 -44.41
C LEU A 307 51.07 -15.84 -43.47
N VAL A 308 50.07 -16.69 -43.75
CA VAL A 308 48.92 -16.88 -42.85
C VAL A 308 49.33 -17.46 -41.49
N LYS A 309 50.29 -18.39 -41.43
CA LYS A 309 50.80 -18.92 -40.16
C LYS A 309 51.59 -17.88 -39.36
N GLU A 310 52.40 -17.06 -40.01
CA GLU A 310 53.18 -16.02 -39.33
C GLU A 310 52.31 -14.86 -38.83
N ILE A 311 51.37 -14.37 -39.66
CA ILE A 311 50.41 -13.35 -39.21
C ILE A 311 49.54 -13.91 -38.06
N LYS A 312 49.18 -15.21 -38.06
CA LYS A 312 48.49 -15.84 -36.92
C LYS A 312 49.36 -15.89 -35.65
N ALA A 313 50.67 -16.10 -35.76
CA ALA A 313 51.58 -16.06 -34.63
C ALA A 313 51.64 -14.63 -34.06
N LYS A 314 51.99 -13.64 -34.90
CA LYS A 314 52.05 -12.22 -34.50
C LYS A 314 50.72 -11.72 -33.91
N ALA A 315 49.60 -11.98 -34.60
CA ALA A 315 48.26 -11.58 -34.15
C ALA A 315 47.79 -12.29 -32.87
N LYS A 316 48.39 -13.40 -32.46
CA LYS A 316 48.08 -14.04 -31.17
C LYS A 316 48.63 -13.19 -30.03
N ASP A 317 49.87 -12.75 -30.17
CA ASP A 317 50.66 -12.10 -29.11
C ASP A 317 50.48 -10.56 -29.13
N SER A 318 49.98 -9.97 -30.23
CA SER A 318 49.64 -8.54 -30.35
C SER A 318 48.64 -7.99 -29.32
N ASN A 319 48.71 -6.68 -29.06
CA ASN A 319 47.74 -5.96 -28.25
C ASN A 319 46.44 -5.60 -29.03
N GLU A 320 45.47 -4.97 -28.36
CA GLU A 320 44.16 -4.66 -28.99
C GLU A 320 44.24 -3.55 -30.06
N VAL A 321 45.21 -2.62 -29.97
CA VAL A 321 45.42 -1.57 -30.99
C VAL A 321 45.97 -2.18 -32.28
N GLU A 322 47.04 -2.99 -32.17
CA GLU A 322 47.62 -3.76 -33.28
C GLU A 322 46.60 -4.70 -33.92
N LYS A 323 45.76 -5.37 -33.12
CA LYS A 323 44.65 -6.21 -33.62
C LYS A 323 43.59 -5.41 -34.38
N ASN A 324 43.37 -4.13 -34.06
CA ASN A 324 42.52 -3.24 -34.86
C ASN A 324 43.21 -2.81 -36.17
N ILE A 325 44.53 -2.52 -36.15
CA ILE A 325 45.30 -2.18 -37.36
C ILE A 325 45.32 -3.36 -38.35
N LEU A 326 45.68 -4.56 -37.88
CA LEU A 326 45.58 -5.81 -38.65
C LEU A 326 44.15 -6.04 -39.17
N GLY A 327 43.15 -5.75 -38.34
CA GLY A 327 41.74 -5.79 -38.72
C GLY A 327 41.40 -4.85 -39.88
N ALA A 328 41.95 -3.63 -39.88
CA ALA A 328 41.77 -2.66 -40.96
C ALA A 328 42.41 -3.16 -42.27
N CYS A 329 43.69 -3.56 -42.25
CA CYS A 329 44.43 -4.05 -43.42
C CYS A 329 43.75 -5.25 -44.12
N ILE A 330 43.16 -6.18 -43.35
CA ILE A 330 42.57 -7.42 -43.89
C ILE A 330 41.06 -7.24 -44.21
N SER A 331 40.45 -6.09 -43.87
CA SER A 331 39.01 -5.82 -44.10
C SER A 331 38.68 -5.08 -45.40
N SER A 332 39.61 -5.04 -46.36
CA SER A 332 39.45 -4.34 -47.65
C SER A 332 38.29 -4.88 -48.52
N SER A 333 37.85 -4.07 -49.48
CA SER A 333 36.78 -4.42 -50.43
C SER A 333 37.08 -5.66 -51.28
N ILE A 334 38.36 -5.94 -51.53
CA ILE A 334 38.85 -7.04 -52.39
C ILE A 334 38.49 -8.40 -51.78
N TYR A 335 38.77 -8.63 -50.49
CA TYR A 335 38.42 -9.87 -49.79
C TYR A 335 36.90 -10.11 -49.72
N LYS A 336 36.10 -9.04 -49.76
CA LYS A 336 34.65 -9.12 -49.85
C LYS A 336 34.19 -9.46 -51.28
N LYS A 337 34.80 -8.89 -52.33
CA LYS A 337 34.52 -9.20 -53.75
C LYS A 337 34.71 -10.70 -54.02
N TYR A 338 35.83 -11.27 -53.58
CA TYR A 338 36.15 -12.69 -53.76
C TYR A 338 35.60 -13.61 -52.66
N ARG A 339 34.75 -13.11 -51.76
CA ARG A 339 34.02 -13.87 -50.71
C ARG A 339 34.88 -14.65 -49.70
N VAL A 340 36.20 -14.51 -49.72
CA VAL A 340 37.19 -15.18 -48.84
C VAL A 340 37.35 -14.56 -47.44
N GLN A 341 36.53 -13.55 -47.09
CA GLN A 341 36.59 -12.85 -45.80
C GLN A 341 36.38 -13.77 -44.56
N SER A 342 35.83 -14.99 -44.74
CA SER A 342 35.77 -16.01 -43.67
C SER A 342 37.15 -16.40 -43.15
N GLU A 343 38.15 -16.51 -44.03
CA GLU A 343 39.48 -17.00 -43.68
C GLU A 343 40.23 -16.03 -42.76
N ALA A 344 40.00 -14.73 -42.95
CA ALA A 344 40.49 -13.68 -42.06
C ALA A 344 39.99 -13.83 -40.60
N THR A 345 38.85 -14.51 -40.37
CA THR A 345 38.35 -14.75 -39.00
C THR A 345 39.21 -15.74 -38.20
N SER A 346 40.12 -16.46 -38.88
CA SER A 346 41.15 -17.29 -38.24
C SER A 346 42.37 -16.48 -37.76
N ILE A 347 42.43 -15.18 -38.07
CA ILE A 347 43.50 -14.25 -37.69
C ILE A 347 42.99 -13.21 -36.69
N VAL A 348 41.88 -12.52 -37.02
CA VAL A 348 41.32 -11.43 -36.21
C VAL A 348 39.83 -11.67 -35.93
N SER A 349 39.33 -11.23 -34.78
CA SER A 349 37.95 -11.49 -34.37
C SER A 349 36.91 -10.96 -35.38
N ARG A 350 35.81 -11.70 -35.54
CA ARG A 350 34.65 -11.30 -36.36
C ARG A 350 34.03 -9.97 -35.91
N HIS A 351 34.26 -9.53 -34.67
CA HIS A 351 33.81 -8.23 -34.20
C HIS A 351 34.64 -7.09 -34.80
N ILE A 352 35.96 -7.19 -34.74
CA ILE A 352 36.89 -6.20 -35.32
C ILE A 352 36.70 -6.13 -36.84
N LEU A 353 36.65 -7.28 -37.54
CA LEU A 353 36.39 -7.31 -38.99
C LEU A 353 35.05 -6.63 -39.37
N LYS A 354 34.04 -6.66 -38.49
CA LYS A 354 32.76 -5.95 -38.67
C LYS A 354 32.79 -4.47 -38.27
N LYS A 355 33.72 -4.05 -37.41
CA LYS A 355 33.88 -2.67 -36.94
C LYS A 355 34.33 -1.74 -38.08
N HIS A 356 35.19 -2.23 -38.98
CA HIS A 356 35.73 -1.47 -40.11
C HIS A 356 34.85 -1.49 -41.38
N LEU A 357 33.70 -2.18 -41.36
CA LEU A 357 32.70 -2.11 -42.43
C LEU A 357 31.82 -0.85 -42.29
N LYS A 358 31.82 0.01 -43.32
CA LYS A 358 31.16 1.34 -43.37
C LYS A 358 29.65 1.41 -42.97
N SER A 359 28.96 0.29 -42.74
CA SER A 359 27.50 0.23 -42.58
C SER A 359 26.93 0.48 -41.16
N GLN A 360 27.76 0.50 -40.09
CA GLN A 360 27.21 0.58 -38.72
C GLN A 360 26.82 1.99 -38.23
N ILE A 361 27.45 3.05 -38.74
CA ILE A 361 27.23 4.43 -38.27
C ILE A 361 25.74 4.84 -38.37
N ASN A 362 25.06 4.42 -39.44
CA ASN A 362 23.64 4.74 -39.68
C ASN A 362 22.66 3.95 -38.77
N HIS A 363 23.05 2.78 -38.25
CA HIS A 363 22.19 2.00 -37.36
C HIS A 363 22.14 2.55 -35.93
N VAL A 364 23.24 3.11 -35.43
CA VAL A 364 23.31 3.70 -34.08
C VAL A 364 22.43 4.95 -34.00
N LYS A 365 22.56 5.88 -34.96
CA LYS A 365 21.74 7.10 -35.05
C LYS A 365 20.23 6.78 -35.10
N LYS A 366 19.81 5.84 -35.95
CA LYS A 366 18.39 5.39 -36.04
C LYS A 366 17.86 4.78 -34.73
N ARG A 367 18.70 4.13 -33.92
CA ARG A 367 18.31 3.56 -32.61
C ARG A 367 18.15 4.63 -31.52
N GLN A 368 19.00 5.66 -31.51
CA GLN A 368 18.89 6.79 -30.58
C GLN A 368 17.58 7.57 -30.81
N LEU A 369 17.28 7.94 -32.06
CA LEU A 369 16.04 8.64 -32.44
C LEU A 369 14.78 7.89 -31.97
N ARG A 370 14.68 6.58 -32.24
CA ARG A 370 13.55 5.75 -31.77
C ARG A 370 13.43 5.71 -30.24
N THR A 371 14.56 5.79 -29.51
CA THR A 371 14.57 5.77 -28.05
C THR A 371 14.06 7.09 -27.49
N GLN A 372 14.51 8.23 -28.04
CA GLN A 372 14.02 9.57 -27.68
C GLN A 372 12.52 9.72 -27.96
N GLN A 373 12.05 9.29 -29.14
CA GLN A 373 10.63 9.34 -29.50
C GLN A 373 9.76 8.51 -28.53
N MET A 374 10.23 7.31 -28.14
CA MET A 374 9.54 6.47 -27.15
C MET A 374 9.53 7.09 -25.74
N MET A 375 10.58 7.83 -25.35
CA MET A 375 10.60 8.57 -24.08
C MET A 375 9.61 9.73 -24.08
N SER A 376 9.50 10.49 -25.19
CA SER A 376 8.53 11.57 -25.34
C SER A 376 7.09 11.05 -25.23
N ILE A 377 6.75 10.01 -26.01
CA ILE A 377 5.44 9.32 -25.95
C ILE A 377 5.12 8.83 -24.54
N ARG A 378 6.10 8.24 -23.84
CA ARG A 378 5.93 7.79 -22.46
C ARG A 378 5.56 8.94 -21.52
N ARG A 379 6.23 10.09 -21.65
CA ARG A 379 5.95 11.29 -20.84
C ARG A 379 4.57 11.87 -21.14
N GLN A 380 4.15 11.92 -22.41
CA GLN A 380 2.79 12.35 -22.79
C GLN A 380 1.71 11.46 -22.16
N ILE A 381 1.87 10.13 -22.22
CA ILE A 381 0.92 9.18 -21.62
C ILE A 381 0.93 9.29 -20.08
N GLU A 382 2.09 9.45 -19.45
CA GLU A 382 2.18 9.67 -18.00
C GLU A 382 1.50 10.98 -17.59
N ASN A 383 1.75 12.08 -18.29
CA ASN A 383 1.06 13.36 -18.06
C ASN A 383 -0.47 13.24 -18.20
N PHE A 384 -0.97 12.61 -19.28
CA PHE A 384 -2.41 12.38 -19.48
C PHE A 384 -3.04 11.60 -18.31
N PHE A 385 -2.37 10.56 -17.80
CA PHE A 385 -2.87 9.83 -16.62
C PHE A 385 -2.72 10.62 -15.31
N LEU A 386 -1.86 11.63 -15.23
CA LEU A 386 -1.71 12.49 -14.05
C LEU A 386 -2.75 13.63 -13.99
N GLU A 387 -3.49 13.89 -15.07
CA GLU A 387 -4.64 14.80 -15.04
C GLU A 387 -5.78 14.21 -14.19
N ASP A 388 -6.31 15.01 -13.28
CA ASP A 388 -7.31 14.58 -12.30
C ASP A 388 -8.66 14.16 -12.94
N GLU A 389 -8.97 14.69 -14.13
CA GLU A 389 -10.11 14.23 -14.97
C GLU A 389 -10.02 12.74 -15.36
N ASN A 390 -8.79 12.24 -15.53
CA ASN A 390 -8.53 10.91 -16.11
C ASN A 390 -8.24 9.87 -15.03
N THR A 391 -7.65 10.29 -13.91
CA THR A 391 -7.43 9.44 -12.73
C THR A 391 -7.53 10.25 -11.45
N ILE A 392 -8.12 9.71 -10.38
CA ILE A 392 -8.22 10.38 -9.07
C ILE A 392 -7.16 9.82 -8.12
N PRO A 393 -6.40 10.64 -7.36
CA PRO A 393 -5.52 10.15 -6.32
C PRO A 393 -6.32 9.46 -5.20
N ALA A 394 -5.85 8.30 -4.76
CA ALA A 394 -6.45 7.61 -3.62
C ALA A 394 -6.12 8.37 -2.33
N PRO A 395 -7.10 8.70 -1.46
CA PRO A 395 -6.85 9.54 -0.28
C PRO A 395 -6.18 8.78 0.89
N GLY A 396 -6.33 7.46 0.97
CA GLY A 396 -5.91 6.70 2.15
C GLY A 396 -4.39 6.63 2.38
N LYS A 397 -3.95 6.75 3.64
CA LYS A 397 -2.54 6.53 4.07
C LYS A 397 -1.96 5.19 3.57
N ARG A 398 -2.81 4.16 3.48
CA ARG A 398 -2.46 2.80 3.01
C ARG A 398 -2.56 2.63 1.49
N ASP A 399 -2.99 3.66 0.76
CA ASP A 399 -3.11 3.66 -0.69
C ASP A 399 -1.84 4.07 -1.41
N THR A 400 -0.72 3.45 -1.03
CA THR A 400 0.54 3.52 -1.77
C THR A 400 0.84 2.21 -2.50
N ILE A 401 1.67 2.28 -3.54
CA ILE A 401 2.20 1.12 -4.23
C ILE A 401 3.69 1.34 -4.55
N THR A 402 4.50 0.33 -4.25
CA THR A 402 5.95 0.36 -4.45
C THR A 402 6.35 -0.60 -5.56
N LYS A 403 7.10 -0.10 -6.54
CA LYS A 403 7.66 -0.92 -7.64
C LYS A 403 9.08 -0.44 -7.94
N ARG A 404 10.04 -1.37 -7.99
CA ARG A 404 11.48 -1.06 -8.21
C ARG A 404 12.02 -0.01 -7.22
N LYS A 405 11.73 -0.17 -5.92
CA LYS A 405 12.07 0.78 -4.83
C LYS A 405 11.41 2.17 -4.91
N ILE A 406 10.68 2.50 -5.97
CA ILE A 406 9.92 3.76 -6.07
C ILE A 406 8.52 3.53 -5.48
N THR A 407 8.19 4.28 -4.44
CA THR A 407 6.85 4.32 -3.83
C THR A 407 6.09 5.52 -4.39
N LYS A 408 4.82 5.30 -4.78
CA LYS A 408 3.90 6.36 -5.24
C LYS A 408 2.53 6.14 -4.60
N GLN A 409 1.77 7.22 -4.41
CA GLN A 409 0.34 7.12 -4.10
C GLN A 409 -0.38 6.45 -5.27
N LYS A 410 -1.33 5.56 -4.98
CA LYS A 410 -2.21 4.96 -5.99
C LYS A 410 -3.06 6.06 -6.59
N ARG A 411 -3.27 6.00 -7.89
CA ARG A 411 -4.33 6.76 -8.58
C ARG A 411 -5.30 5.75 -9.20
N TYR A 412 -6.59 5.99 -9.09
CA TYR A 412 -7.63 5.13 -9.67
C TYR A 412 -8.16 5.76 -10.96
N LEU A 413 -8.34 4.94 -12.00
CA LEU A 413 -8.94 5.40 -13.27
C LEU A 413 -10.38 5.89 -13.02
N THR A 414 -10.75 7.06 -13.54
CA THR A 414 -12.13 7.58 -13.45
C THR A 414 -13.11 6.77 -14.30
N THR A 415 -12.64 6.24 -15.44
CA THR A 415 -13.45 5.44 -16.36
C THR A 415 -12.69 4.22 -16.88
N THR A 416 -13.23 3.50 -17.86
CA THR A 416 -12.53 2.35 -18.46
C THR A 416 -11.36 2.81 -19.33
N LEU A 417 -10.29 1.99 -19.40
CA LEU A 417 -9.14 2.28 -20.26
C LEU A 417 -9.52 2.46 -21.73
N LYS A 418 -10.61 1.84 -22.22
CA LYS A 418 -11.09 2.04 -23.60
C LYS A 418 -11.63 3.45 -23.82
N ILE A 419 -12.38 4.00 -22.86
CA ILE A 419 -12.91 5.38 -22.91
C ILE A 419 -11.75 6.37 -22.81
N LEU A 420 -10.84 6.19 -21.84
CA LEU A 420 -9.66 7.05 -21.68
C LEU A 420 -8.74 7.01 -22.90
N TYR A 421 -8.63 5.87 -23.60
CA TYR A 421 -7.87 5.77 -24.84
C TYR A 421 -8.51 6.56 -25.99
N LYS A 422 -9.85 6.50 -26.15
CA LYS A 422 -10.55 7.39 -27.12
C LYS A 422 -10.24 8.85 -26.82
N LYS A 423 -10.48 9.30 -25.57
CA LYS A 423 -10.16 10.66 -25.11
C LYS A 423 -8.70 11.07 -25.40
N TYR A 424 -7.74 10.17 -25.15
CA TYR A 424 -6.31 10.40 -25.45
C TYR A 424 -6.04 10.58 -26.95
N VAL A 425 -6.61 9.73 -27.81
CA VAL A 425 -6.46 9.83 -29.28
C VAL A 425 -7.10 11.10 -29.80
N ASP A 426 -8.31 11.43 -29.32
CA ASP A 426 -9.06 12.62 -29.72
C ASP A 426 -8.32 13.92 -29.32
N GLN A 427 -7.74 13.96 -28.12
CA GLN A 427 -7.02 15.15 -27.60
C GLN A 427 -5.64 15.36 -28.24
N LEU A 428 -4.89 14.28 -28.51
CA LEU A 428 -3.45 14.36 -28.87
C LEU A 428 -3.13 13.87 -30.28
N LYS A 429 -4.14 13.53 -31.10
CA LYS A 429 -4.02 13.07 -32.52
C LYS A 429 -2.92 12.02 -32.76
N SER A 430 -2.61 11.21 -31.75
CA SER A 430 -1.37 10.41 -31.69
C SER A 430 -1.60 8.98 -32.19
N LYS A 431 -0.82 8.54 -33.19
CA LYS A 431 -0.87 7.21 -33.83
C LYS A 431 -0.33 6.07 -32.92
N ILE A 432 -0.88 5.92 -31.72
CA ILE A 432 -0.45 4.91 -30.72
C ILE A 432 -1.53 3.86 -30.55
N SER A 433 -1.18 2.57 -30.60
CA SER A 433 -2.13 1.48 -30.36
C SER A 433 -2.58 1.39 -28.90
N PHE A 434 -3.84 0.98 -28.68
CA PHE A 434 -4.43 0.75 -27.35
C PHE A 434 -3.56 -0.12 -26.44
N SER A 435 -2.95 -1.17 -27.00
CA SER A 435 -2.02 -2.08 -26.30
C SER A 435 -0.77 -1.35 -25.80
N THR A 436 -0.23 -0.42 -26.59
CA THR A 436 0.94 0.40 -26.20
C THR A 436 0.58 1.42 -25.14
N PHE A 437 -0.58 2.08 -25.27
CA PHE A 437 -1.14 2.97 -24.24
C PHE A 437 -1.30 2.25 -22.89
N CYS A 438 -1.94 1.08 -22.88
CA CYS A 438 -2.11 0.26 -21.67
C CYS A 438 -0.78 -0.21 -21.05
N ARG A 439 0.24 -0.48 -21.88
CA ARG A 439 1.58 -0.91 -21.44
C ARG A 439 2.42 0.24 -20.88
N LEU A 440 2.26 1.45 -21.40
CA LEU A 440 2.99 2.65 -20.96
C LEU A 440 2.36 3.34 -19.74
N ARG A 441 1.07 3.06 -19.45
CA ARG A 441 0.38 3.49 -18.22
C ARG A 441 1.27 3.35 -16.97
N PRO A 442 1.38 4.39 -16.12
CA PRO A 442 2.18 4.33 -14.91
C PRO A 442 1.74 3.22 -13.96
N PHE A 443 2.69 2.58 -13.27
CA PHE A 443 2.40 1.40 -12.45
C PHE A 443 1.51 1.69 -11.22
N TYR A 444 1.45 2.94 -10.82
CA TYR A 444 0.64 3.43 -9.70
C TYR A 444 -0.78 3.83 -10.11
N VAL A 445 -1.09 3.80 -11.41
CA VAL A 445 -2.44 4.00 -11.94
C VAL A 445 -3.16 2.65 -12.04
N LEU A 446 -4.14 2.43 -11.17
CA LEU A 446 -4.79 1.14 -10.96
C LEU A 446 -6.27 1.19 -11.36
N LYS A 447 -6.84 0.01 -11.66
CA LYS A 447 -8.30 -0.15 -11.70
C LYS A 447 -8.83 -0.17 -10.26
N PRO A 448 -10.01 0.41 -9.97
CA PRO A 448 -10.68 0.23 -8.68
C PRO A 448 -10.88 -1.25 -8.34
N ARG A 449 -11.00 -1.55 -7.03
CA ARG A 449 -11.37 -2.87 -6.49
C ARG A 449 -12.51 -2.68 -5.49
N VAL A 450 -13.26 -3.74 -5.18
CA VAL A 450 -14.35 -3.67 -4.17
C VAL A 450 -13.85 -3.22 -2.79
N SER A 451 -12.63 -3.60 -2.40
CA SER A 451 -11.95 -3.11 -1.18
C SER A 451 -11.57 -1.63 -1.22
N ASN A 452 -11.60 -1.03 -2.42
CA ASN A 452 -11.20 0.34 -2.72
C ASN A 452 -12.45 1.09 -3.24
N ARG A 453 -13.59 0.90 -2.56
CA ARG A 453 -14.86 1.57 -2.88
C ARG A 453 -14.64 3.08 -3.02
N ASP A 454 -15.35 3.71 -3.94
CA ASP A 454 -15.22 5.14 -4.17
C ASP A 454 -15.67 5.92 -2.91
N THR A 455 -14.77 6.72 -2.34
CA THR A 455 -15.01 7.53 -1.14
C THR A 455 -14.99 9.02 -1.47
N CYS A 456 -15.86 9.77 -0.79
CA CYS A 456 -16.11 11.21 -1.03
C CYS A 456 -16.49 11.46 -2.50
N LEU A 457 -17.64 10.90 -2.91
CA LEU A 457 -18.31 11.17 -4.19
C LEU A 457 -19.19 12.43 -4.06
N CYS A 458 -19.39 13.16 -5.16
CA CYS A 458 -20.33 14.28 -5.17
C CYS A 458 -21.79 13.78 -5.15
N ILE A 459 -22.58 14.28 -4.20
CA ILE A 459 -24.00 13.97 -4.03
C ILE A 459 -24.80 14.31 -5.30
N LYS A 460 -24.51 15.45 -5.94
CA LYS A 460 -25.17 15.89 -7.18
C LYS A 460 -24.99 14.84 -8.30
N HIS A 461 -23.77 14.37 -8.53
CA HIS A 461 -23.47 13.34 -9.54
C HIS A 461 -24.11 11.99 -9.22
N GLU A 462 -24.03 11.49 -7.98
CA GLU A 462 -24.61 10.19 -7.63
C GLU A 462 -26.15 10.20 -7.66
N ASN A 463 -26.81 11.28 -7.20
CA ASN A 463 -28.27 11.39 -7.23
C ASN A 463 -28.80 11.43 -8.68
N VAL A 464 -28.20 12.25 -9.56
CA VAL A 464 -28.55 12.27 -10.99
C VAL A 464 -28.32 10.91 -11.64
N LYS A 465 -27.21 10.24 -11.34
CA LYS A 465 -26.87 8.89 -11.82
C LYS A 465 -27.89 7.83 -11.37
N PHE A 466 -28.38 7.87 -10.13
CA PHE A 466 -29.43 6.93 -9.67
C PHE A 466 -30.75 7.13 -10.42
N ILE A 467 -31.12 8.38 -10.73
CA ILE A 467 -32.32 8.70 -11.50
C ILE A 467 -32.15 8.27 -12.96
N LEU A 468 -31.05 8.63 -13.62
CA LEU A 468 -30.77 8.25 -15.02
C LEU A 468 -30.68 6.72 -15.22
N GLN A 469 -30.20 5.96 -14.22
CA GLN A 469 -30.24 4.49 -14.27
C GLN A 469 -31.68 3.94 -14.37
N LYS A 470 -32.64 4.59 -13.71
CA LYS A 470 -34.05 4.18 -13.72
C LYS A 470 -34.78 4.68 -14.97
N LEU A 471 -34.51 5.91 -15.41
CA LEU A 471 -35.04 6.43 -16.69
C LEU A 471 -34.54 5.60 -17.88
N HIS A 472 -33.27 5.18 -17.89
CA HIS A 472 -32.72 4.27 -18.91
C HIS A 472 -33.37 2.87 -18.84
N TYR A 473 -33.70 2.37 -17.66
CA TYR A 473 -34.42 1.09 -17.52
C TYR A 473 -35.80 1.14 -18.19
N PHE A 474 -36.51 2.28 -18.06
CA PHE A 474 -37.77 2.54 -18.77
C PHE A 474 -37.58 3.04 -20.22
N LYS A 475 -36.35 3.03 -20.75
CA LYS A 475 -35.98 3.52 -22.10
C LYS A 475 -36.33 5.00 -22.40
N ILE A 476 -36.57 5.80 -21.37
CA ILE A 476 -36.89 7.25 -21.47
C ILE A 476 -35.65 8.06 -21.89
N VAL A 477 -34.45 7.61 -21.49
CA VAL A 477 -33.17 8.19 -21.90
C VAL A 477 -32.29 7.12 -22.54
N ARG A 478 -31.53 7.49 -23.58
CA ARG A 478 -30.68 6.55 -24.32
C ARG A 478 -29.47 6.05 -23.53
N SER A 479 -29.04 6.80 -22.50
CA SER A 479 -27.92 6.42 -21.64
C SER A 479 -28.17 6.66 -20.16
N LYS A 480 -27.56 5.80 -19.34
CA LYS A 480 -27.44 5.96 -17.88
C LYS A 480 -26.22 6.78 -17.44
N ILE A 481 -25.43 7.28 -18.39
CA ILE A 481 -24.20 8.06 -18.15
C ILE A 481 -24.55 9.55 -18.23
N PRO A 482 -24.38 10.35 -17.15
CA PRO A 482 -24.77 11.76 -17.15
C PRO A 482 -24.18 12.59 -18.29
N SER A 483 -22.88 12.40 -18.60
CA SER A 483 -22.20 13.13 -19.67
C SER A 483 -22.61 12.75 -21.09
N GLU A 484 -23.37 11.67 -21.28
CA GLU A 484 -24.01 11.34 -22.56
C GLU A 484 -25.37 12.05 -22.66
N VAL A 485 -26.20 11.97 -21.62
CA VAL A 485 -27.49 12.66 -21.56
C VAL A 485 -27.35 14.18 -21.64
N ILE A 486 -26.31 14.76 -21.02
CA ILE A 486 -25.97 16.19 -21.20
C ILE A 486 -25.78 16.54 -22.68
N ARG A 487 -25.04 15.72 -23.43
CA ARG A 487 -24.77 15.95 -24.87
C ARG A 487 -26.00 15.80 -25.76
N GLU A 488 -27.05 15.13 -25.29
CA GLU A 488 -28.35 15.08 -25.99
C GLU A 488 -29.21 16.31 -25.67
N LEU A 489 -29.13 16.86 -24.45
CA LEU A 489 -29.95 17.97 -23.99
C LEU A 489 -29.41 19.36 -24.35
N VAL A 490 -28.11 19.54 -24.57
CA VAL A 490 -27.50 20.85 -24.89
C VAL A 490 -26.79 20.84 -26.25
N CYS A 491 -26.81 21.97 -26.96
CA CYS A 491 -26.16 22.08 -28.28
C CYS A 491 -24.63 21.96 -28.17
N ASN A 492 -24.01 22.54 -27.13
CA ASN A 492 -22.58 22.41 -26.88
C ASN A 492 -22.27 22.33 -25.38
N HIS A 493 -21.80 21.18 -24.92
CA HIS A 493 -21.46 20.96 -23.49
C HIS A 493 -20.24 21.75 -22.99
N LYS A 494 -19.47 22.38 -23.89
CA LYS A 494 -18.32 23.23 -23.55
C LYS A 494 -18.65 24.72 -23.54
N ASP A 495 -19.85 25.09 -23.97
CA ASP A 495 -20.32 26.46 -23.99
C ASP A 495 -21.04 26.80 -22.66
N LYS A 496 -20.77 28.00 -22.12
CA LYS A 496 -21.44 28.49 -20.90
C LYS A 496 -22.94 28.58 -21.14
N ASN A 497 -23.36 29.25 -22.23
CA ASN A 497 -24.74 29.65 -22.42
C ASN A 497 -25.65 28.41 -22.57
N CYS A 498 -25.16 27.38 -23.27
CA CYS A 498 -25.78 26.05 -23.33
C CYS A 498 -25.97 25.41 -21.94
N MET A 499 -24.91 25.36 -21.13
CA MET A 499 -24.91 24.69 -19.82
C MET A 499 -25.65 25.48 -18.74
N TYR A 500 -25.73 26.81 -18.86
CA TYR A 500 -26.49 27.70 -17.98
C TYR A 500 -27.97 27.82 -18.38
N ARG A 501 -28.40 27.16 -19.49
CA ARG A 501 -29.74 27.29 -20.09
C ARG A 501 -30.09 28.69 -20.61
N GLU A 502 -29.08 29.49 -20.93
CA GLU A 502 -29.19 30.82 -21.56
C GLU A 502 -29.27 30.70 -23.10
N CYS A 503 -28.83 29.58 -23.69
CA CYS A 503 -28.88 29.34 -25.15
C CYS A 503 -30.31 29.13 -25.67
N GLN A 504 -30.76 29.97 -26.61
CA GLN A 504 -32.11 29.92 -27.18
C GLN A 504 -32.50 28.55 -27.77
N SER A 505 -31.56 27.87 -28.44
CA SER A 505 -31.80 26.57 -29.11
C SER A 505 -31.90 25.37 -28.17
N CYS A 506 -31.46 25.49 -26.90
CA CYS A 506 -31.53 24.38 -25.95
C CYS A 506 -32.05 24.72 -24.55
N LYS A 507 -32.39 25.98 -24.23
CA LYS A 507 -32.96 26.38 -22.93
C LYS A 507 -34.14 25.51 -22.50
N ASN A 508 -35.02 25.17 -23.45
CA ASN A 508 -36.27 24.44 -23.21
C ASN A 508 -36.16 22.90 -23.34
N LYS A 509 -35.01 22.33 -23.76
CA LYS A 509 -34.87 20.87 -23.99
C LYS A 509 -34.92 20.10 -22.66
N LYS A 510 -35.92 19.23 -22.49
CA LYS A 510 -36.15 18.45 -21.27
C LYS A 510 -36.16 16.94 -21.57
N CYS A 511 -36.14 16.12 -20.53
CA CYS A 511 -36.48 14.70 -20.66
C CYS A 511 -38.01 14.59 -20.74
N HIS A 512 -38.53 13.94 -21.78
CA HIS A 512 -39.97 13.76 -22.00
C HIS A 512 -40.36 12.29 -21.80
N LEU A 513 -41.52 12.05 -21.19
CA LEU A 513 -42.14 10.73 -21.17
C LEU A 513 -43.03 10.62 -22.42
N ALA A 514 -42.74 9.66 -23.30
CA ALA A 514 -43.44 9.52 -24.59
C ALA A 514 -44.55 8.43 -24.58
N ASN A 515 -44.69 7.67 -23.49
CA ASN A 515 -45.73 6.65 -23.33
C ASN A 515 -46.45 6.91 -22.00
N GLU A 516 -47.77 7.12 -22.09
CA GLU A 516 -48.63 7.48 -20.97
C GLU A 516 -48.94 6.30 -20.03
N GLU A 517 -48.96 5.06 -20.55
CA GLU A 517 -49.10 3.83 -19.74
C GLU A 517 -47.99 3.69 -18.70
N LEU A 518 -46.78 4.19 -19.01
CA LEU A 518 -45.69 4.23 -18.05
C LEU A 518 -45.87 5.30 -16.96
N SER A 519 -46.72 6.31 -17.15
CA SER A 519 -46.79 7.51 -16.29
C SER A 519 -47.09 7.17 -14.83
N ALA A 520 -48.20 6.46 -14.60
CA ALA A 520 -48.66 6.04 -13.27
C ALA A 520 -47.86 4.87 -12.66
N ARG A 521 -46.94 4.26 -13.42
CA ARG A 521 -46.21 3.06 -12.97
C ARG A 521 -45.34 3.38 -11.76
N VAL A 522 -45.58 2.69 -10.65
CA VAL A 522 -44.75 2.84 -9.44
C VAL A 522 -43.34 2.29 -9.68
N THR A 523 -42.35 3.08 -9.29
CA THR A 523 -40.94 2.73 -9.34
C THR A 523 -40.23 3.19 -8.06
N PHE A 524 -38.92 2.96 -7.99
CA PHE A 524 -38.10 3.49 -6.92
C PHE A 524 -36.71 3.86 -7.43
N TYR A 525 -36.10 4.87 -6.82
CA TYR A 525 -34.69 5.23 -6.98
C TYR A 525 -34.02 5.35 -5.61
N TYR A 526 -32.71 5.57 -5.62
CA TYR A 526 -31.97 5.91 -4.41
C TYR A 526 -31.57 7.38 -4.46
N GLU A 527 -31.60 8.07 -3.33
CA GLU A 527 -31.11 9.45 -3.19
C GLU A 527 -30.23 9.55 -1.94
N TRP A 528 -29.09 10.23 -2.05
CA TRP A 528 -28.35 10.69 -0.87
C TRP A 528 -28.99 12.00 -0.39
N LYS A 529 -29.46 12.02 0.85
CA LYS A 529 -30.03 13.20 1.52
C LYS A 529 -29.33 13.47 2.84
N SER A 530 -29.18 14.74 3.19
CA SER A 530 -28.91 15.14 4.57
C SER A 530 -30.23 15.40 5.30
N ARG A 531 -30.34 14.88 6.52
CA ARG A 531 -31.40 15.22 7.48
C ARG A 531 -30.77 15.64 8.81
N VAL A 532 -31.51 16.37 9.63
CA VAL A 532 -31.11 16.68 11.01
C VAL A 532 -31.83 15.68 11.93
N GLU A 533 -31.05 14.95 12.73
CA GLU A 533 -31.57 14.13 13.83
C GLU A 533 -31.24 14.81 15.15
N GLU A 534 -32.22 14.91 16.04
CA GLU A 534 -32.00 15.29 17.43
C GLU A 534 -31.53 14.08 18.22
N ARG A 535 -30.43 14.24 18.97
CA ARG A 535 -29.81 13.20 19.79
C ARG A 535 -29.40 13.79 21.12
N LYS A 536 -29.51 13.01 22.19
CA LYS A 536 -28.96 13.40 23.50
C LYS A 536 -27.48 13.06 23.55
N ASP A 537 -26.67 13.99 24.04
CA ASP A 537 -25.26 13.76 24.35
C ASP A 537 -25.13 12.83 25.57
N LYS A 538 -23.90 12.42 25.88
CA LYS A 538 -23.56 11.70 27.11
C LYS A 538 -24.02 12.41 28.39
N ASN A 539 -24.15 13.74 28.33
CA ASN A 539 -24.60 14.59 29.43
C ASN A 539 -26.11 14.93 29.33
N GLY A 540 -26.90 14.17 28.56
CA GLY A 540 -28.36 14.35 28.41
C GLY A 540 -28.81 15.54 27.54
N LYS A 541 -27.92 16.51 27.26
CA LYS A 541 -28.20 17.69 26.44
C LYS A 541 -28.57 17.33 25.01
N GLU A 542 -29.61 17.94 24.46
CA GLU A 542 -30.04 17.75 23.09
C GLU A 542 -29.09 18.45 22.09
N ILE A 543 -28.58 17.67 21.15
CA ILE A 543 -27.68 18.08 20.07
C ILE A 543 -28.33 17.72 18.73
N LYS A 544 -28.37 18.70 17.83
CA LYS A 544 -28.82 18.51 16.44
C LYS A 544 -27.67 18.00 15.59
N VAL A 545 -27.74 16.74 15.17
CA VAL A 545 -26.71 16.07 14.36
C VAL A 545 -27.18 15.96 12.91
N ARG A 546 -26.42 16.55 11.98
CA ARG A 546 -26.67 16.40 10.54
C ARG A 546 -26.17 15.04 10.07
N ILE A 547 -27.06 14.20 9.57
CA ILE A 547 -26.75 12.85 9.07
C ILE A 547 -27.05 12.80 7.58
N THR A 548 -26.10 12.25 6.80
CA THR A 548 -26.28 12.01 5.37
C THR A 548 -26.44 10.53 5.11
N ALA A 549 -27.61 10.14 4.61
CA ALA A 549 -28.00 8.75 4.39
C ALA A 549 -28.37 8.51 2.92
N LYS A 550 -28.25 7.25 2.47
CA LYS A 550 -28.76 6.80 1.18
C LYS A 550 -30.13 6.17 1.40
N GLU A 551 -31.16 6.88 0.97
CA GLU A 551 -32.55 6.48 1.17
C GLU A 551 -33.12 5.86 -0.11
N ARG A 552 -34.10 4.96 0.02
CA ARG A 552 -34.87 4.40 -1.09
C ARG A 552 -36.17 5.18 -1.18
N ILE A 553 -36.41 5.83 -2.31
CA ILE A 553 -37.60 6.65 -2.54
C ILE A 553 -38.47 5.95 -3.59
N SER A 554 -39.71 5.66 -3.24
CA SER A 554 -40.74 5.19 -4.18
C SER A 554 -41.48 6.40 -4.76
N CYS A 555 -41.79 6.36 -6.06
CA CYS A 555 -42.50 7.42 -6.78
C CYS A 555 -43.10 6.87 -8.07
N SER A 556 -43.94 7.65 -8.78
CA SER A 556 -44.33 7.31 -10.16
C SER A 556 -43.15 7.51 -11.13
N VAL A 557 -43.27 7.02 -12.37
CA VAL A 557 -42.31 7.36 -13.44
C VAL A 557 -42.45 8.84 -13.83
N GLN A 558 -43.65 9.41 -13.80
CA GLN A 558 -43.88 10.83 -14.07
C GLN A 558 -43.13 11.73 -13.08
N ASP A 559 -43.20 11.42 -11.79
CA ASP A 559 -42.44 12.12 -10.74
C ASP A 559 -40.93 12.01 -10.96
N LEU A 560 -40.45 10.85 -11.40
CA LEU A 560 -39.04 10.62 -11.70
C LEU A 560 -38.56 11.49 -12.88
N VAL A 561 -39.42 11.68 -13.89
CA VAL A 561 -39.16 12.58 -15.03
C VAL A 561 -39.21 14.05 -14.60
N LYS A 562 -40.20 14.45 -13.80
CA LYS A 562 -40.29 15.79 -13.21
C LYS A 562 -39.04 16.13 -12.39
N LYS A 563 -38.70 15.26 -11.43
CA LYS A 563 -37.52 15.36 -10.57
C LYS A 563 -36.21 15.48 -11.37
N ILE A 564 -36.05 14.75 -12.49
CA ILE A 564 -34.84 14.89 -13.30
C ILE A 564 -34.78 16.23 -14.02
N ASN A 565 -35.92 16.73 -14.52
CA ASN A 565 -36.02 18.03 -15.18
C ASN A 565 -35.80 19.21 -14.21
N ASP A 566 -36.20 19.07 -12.95
CA ASP A 566 -35.94 20.07 -11.89
C ASP A 566 -34.47 20.09 -11.45
N LEU A 567 -33.79 18.93 -11.46
CA LEU A 567 -32.39 18.80 -11.08
C LEU A 567 -31.42 19.18 -12.21
N PHE A 568 -31.77 18.90 -13.48
CA PHE A 568 -30.83 19.04 -14.60
C PHE A 568 -30.25 20.44 -14.81
N PRO A 569 -31.03 21.55 -14.74
CA PRO A 569 -30.48 22.90 -14.87
C PRO A 569 -29.36 23.18 -13.86
N LYS A 570 -29.56 22.77 -12.61
CA LYS A 570 -28.57 22.93 -11.51
C LYS A 570 -27.36 22.02 -11.71
N PHE A 571 -27.58 20.82 -12.24
CA PHE A 571 -26.54 19.85 -12.53
C PHE A 571 -25.68 20.25 -13.74
N LEU A 572 -26.25 20.87 -14.77
CA LEU A 572 -25.52 21.40 -15.92
C LEU A 572 -24.57 22.53 -15.52
N ILE A 573 -25.06 23.50 -14.73
CA ILE A 573 -24.21 24.57 -14.16
C ILE A 573 -23.06 23.96 -13.33
N HIS A 574 -23.39 23.01 -12.43
CA HIS A 574 -22.38 22.30 -11.62
C HIS A 574 -21.31 21.61 -12.47
N GLU A 575 -21.70 20.88 -13.52
CA GLU A 575 -20.78 20.20 -14.44
C GLU A 575 -19.89 21.20 -15.22
N TYR A 576 -20.46 22.31 -15.70
CA TYR A 576 -19.70 23.36 -16.37
C TYR A 576 -18.70 24.04 -15.42
N ASN A 577 -19.11 24.38 -14.19
CA ASN A 577 -18.25 25.02 -13.19
C ASN A 577 -17.00 24.19 -12.90
N ILE A 578 -17.14 22.87 -12.78
CA ILE A 578 -16.03 21.92 -12.56
C ILE A 578 -15.05 21.98 -13.74
N GLN A 579 -15.57 21.84 -14.97
CA GLN A 579 -14.74 21.84 -16.18
C GLN A 579 -14.05 23.19 -16.39
N HIS A 580 -14.75 24.29 -16.14
CA HIS A 580 -14.21 25.66 -16.19
C HIS A 580 -13.11 25.87 -15.15
N HIS A 581 -13.35 25.48 -13.89
CA HIS A 581 -12.36 25.59 -12.81
C HIS A 581 -11.08 24.82 -13.16
N PHE A 582 -11.17 23.52 -13.49
CA PHE A 582 -9.98 22.73 -13.85
C PHE A 582 -9.25 23.28 -15.08
N LYS A 583 -9.98 23.72 -16.12
CA LYS A 583 -9.41 24.38 -17.29
C LYS A 583 -8.66 25.66 -16.92
N LYS A 584 -9.25 26.53 -16.09
CA LYS A 584 -8.66 27.82 -15.69
C LYS A 584 -7.46 27.65 -14.76
N ILE A 585 -7.51 26.74 -13.79
CA ILE A 585 -6.35 26.42 -12.94
C ILE A 585 -5.22 25.79 -13.76
N LYS A 586 -5.52 24.95 -14.77
CA LYS A 586 -4.52 24.41 -15.69
C LYS A 586 -3.86 25.52 -16.53
N GLN A 587 -4.66 26.45 -17.07
CA GLN A 587 -4.14 27.64 -17.78
C GLN A 587 -3.24 28.50 -16.88
N LEU A 588 -3.69 28.77 -15.64
CA LEU A 588 -2.92 29.55 -14.67
C LEU A 588 -1.57 28.89 -14.35
N ARG A 589 -1.51 27.57 -14.13
CA ARG A 589 -0.24 26.83 -13.91
C ARG A 589 0.69 26.83 -15.12
N GLN A 590 0.16 27.02 -16.33
CA GLN A 590 0.96 27.06 -17.56
C GLN A 590 1.51 28.47 -17.84
N ASN A 591 0.75 29.51 -17.48
CA ASN A 591 1.02 30.90 -17.84
C ASN A 591 1.39 31.79 -16.61
N ILE A 592 1.78 31.19 -15.49
CA ILE A 592 2.19 31.92 -14.28
C ILE A 592 3.44 32.79 -14.55
N SER A 593 3.47 34.03 -14.05
CA SER A 593 4.64 34.91 -14.15
C SER A 593 5.72 34.58 -13.11
N SER A 594 6.96 35.04 -13.33
CA SER A 594 8.08 34.75 -12.43
C SER A 594 7.94 35.37 -11.04
N GLY A 595 7.22 36.49 -10.91
CA GLY A 595 6.88 37.12 -9.63
C GLY A 595 5.57 36.64 -9.00
N SER A 596 4.97 35.55 -9.51
CA SER A 596 3.71 35.00 -9.02
C SER A 596 3.87 33.63 -8.34
N ALA A 597 3.04 33.38 -7.31
CA ALA A 597 2.87 32.07 -6.70
C ALA A 597 1.42 31.55 -6.83
N ILE A 598 1.26 30.23 -7.00
CA ILE A 598 -0.02 29.54 -6.81
C ILE A 598 0.08 28.68 -5.56
N ILE A 599 -0.72 28.95 -4.54
CA ILE A 599 -0.69 28.21 -3.28
C ILE A 599 -1.98 27.38 -3.18
N ASN A 600 -1.86 26.09 -3.48
CA ASN A 600 -2.97 25.13 -3.42
C ASN A 600 -3.01 24.44 -2.06
N ILE A 601 -4.04 24.69 -1.26
CA ILE A 601 -4.14 24.31 0.16
C ILE A 601 -5.39 23.47 0.46
N ASP A 602 -5.29 22.64 1.50
CA ASP A 602 -6.41 21.88 2.07
C ASP A 602 -6.09 21.42 3.51
N PHE A 603 -7.11 21.27 4.36
CA PHE A 603 -6.99 20.61 5.66
C PHE A 603 -7.07 19.09 5.49
N SER A 604 -5.98 18.40 5.82
CA SER A 604 -6.00 16.95 5.85
C SER A 604 -6.61 16.46 7.17
N GLU A 605 -7.40 15.36 7.14
CA GLU A 605 -8.03 14.73 8.33
C GLU A 605 -7.12 14.75 9.58
N ASN A 606 -7.64 15.03 10.78
CA ASN A 606 -6.77 15.16 11.95
C ASN A 606 -5.92 13.88 12.20
N TYR A 607 -4.65 14.07 12.55
CA TYR A 607 -3.79 12.94 12.91
C TYR A 607 -4.01 12.56 14.36
N GLY A 608 -4.71 11.45 14.62
CA GLY A 608 -4.75 10.86 15.95
C GLY A 608 -3.36 10.39 16.38
N CYS A 609 -2.86 10.97 17.48
CA CYS A 609 -1.59 10.70 18.13
C CYS A 609 -1.49 9.25 18.63
N LYS A 610 -0.26 8.75 18.73
CA LYS A 610 0.03 7.33 18.97
C LYS A 610 1.34 7.13 19.70
N TYR A 611 1.34 6.13 20.56
CA TYR A 611 2.53 5.57 21.17
C TYR A 611 3.03 4.39 20.33
N SER A 612 4.34 4.19 20.32
CA SER A 612 5.00 3.00 19.78
C SER A 612 4.54 1.73 20.47
N ASN A 613 4.24 1.80 21.76
CA ASN A 613 3.72 0.72 22.59
C ASN A 613 2.55 1.24 23.44
N GLU A 614 1.32 0.91 23.06
CA GLU A 614 0.12 1.31 23.79
C GLU A 614 -0.26 0.27 24.86
N ILE A 615 -0.54 0.74 26.08
CA ILE A 615 -1.22 -0.06 27.10
C ILE A 615 -2.70 -0.28 26.73
N GLN A 616 -3.31 -1.33 27.26
CA GLN A 616 -4.67 -1.74 26.89
C GLN A 616 -5.72 -0.64 27.10
N SER A 617 -5.63 0.12 28.19
CA SER A 617 -6.53 1.25 28.48
C SER A 617 -6.41 2.38 27.45
N VAL A 618 -5.20 2.69 26.97
CA VAL A 618 -4.98 3.68 25.90
C VAL A 618 -5.42 3.15 24.54
N HIS A 619 -5.30 1.85 24.30
CA HIS A 619 -5.72 1.24 23.03
C HIS A 619 -7.25 1.26 22.83
N PHE A 620 -8.01 1.06 23.91
CA PHE A 620 -9.49 1.07 23.90
C PHE A 620 -10.11 2.39 24.41
N GLY A 621 -9.32 3.30 24.97
CA GLY A 621 -9.77 4.61 25.44
C GLY A 621 -10.05 5.59 24.29
N ALA A 622 -11.01 6.49 24.51
CA ALA A 622 -11.44 7.47 23.50
C ALA A 622 -10.56 8.74 23.43
N SER A 623 -9.65 8.93 24.38
CA SER A 623 -8.99 10.22 24.67
C SER A 623 -7.59 10.38 24.04
N LYS A 624 -7.40 9.94 22.79
CA LYS A 624 -6.12 10.18 22.09
C LYS A 624 -6.10 11.61 21.53
N PRO A 625 -5.05 12.41 21.81
CA PRO A 625 -4.92 13.74 21.22
C PRO A 625 -4.89 13.66 19.69
N GLN A 626 -5.27 14.75 19.05
CA GLN A 626 -5.34 14.84 17.59
C GLN A 626 -4.63 16.11 17.14
N LEU A 627 -3.98 16.04 15.98
CA LEU A 627 -3.26 17.18 15.39
C LEU A 627 -3.99 17.67 14.14
N SER A 628 -4.09 18.99 13.99
CA SER A 628 -4.46 19.63 12.74
C SER A 628 -3.29 19.63 11.76
N LEU A 629 -3.55 19.25 10.51
CA LEU A 629 -2.56 19.32 9.43
C LEU A 629 -3.12 20.16 8.28
N HIS A 630 -2.70 21.43 8.20
CA HIS A 630 -2.97 22.26 7.03
C HIS A 630 -1.88 22.01 5.99
N THR A 631 -2.28 21.52 4.82
CA THR A 631 -1.37 20.96 3.80
C THR A 631 -1.41 21.80 2.53
N GLY A 632 -0.29 21.92 1.83
CA GLY A 632 -0.29 22.67 0.59
C GLY A 632 0.87 22.41 -0.36
N VAL A 633 0.73 22.97 -1.57
CA VAL A 633 1.74 22.98 -2.62
C VAL A 633 1.80 24.38 -3.22
N ILE A 634 2.98 25.00 -3.10
CA ILE A 634 3.32 26.25 -3.78
C ILE A 634 3.84 25.88 -5.17
N TYR A 635 3.27 26.45 -6.23
CA TYR A 635 3.79 26.38 -7.61
C TYR A 635 4.29 27.76 -8.02
N PHE A 636 5.44 27.80 -8.68
CA PHE A 636 6.16 29.03 -9.02
C PHE A 636 7.08 28.80 -10.22
N LYS A 637 7.56 29.86 -10.86
CA LYS A 637 8.38 29.79 -12.07
C LYS A 637 9.81 30.24 -11.80
N ILE A 638 10.81 29.46 -12.23
CA ILE A 638 12.21 29.90 -12.29
C ILE A 638 12.64 29.83 -13.77
N GLY A 639 12.98 30.98 -14.36
CA GLY A 639 13.16 31.11 -15.80
C GLY A 639 11.89 30.66 -16.54
N ASP A 640 12.03 29.68 -17.44
CA ASP A 640 10.89 29.07 -18.16
C ASP A 640 10.34 27.76 -17.56
N LYS A 641 10.78 27.37 -16.36
CA LYS A 641 10.39 26.09 -15.76
C LYS A 641 9.41 26.29 -14.61
N LEU A 642 8.34 25.48 -14.59
CA LEU A 642 7.43 25.39 -13.46
C LEU A 642 8.04 24.50 -12.37
N HIS A 643 8.26 25.08 -11.20
CA HIS A 643 8.70 24.43 -9.98
C HIS A 643 7.54 24.27 -9.00
N HIS A 644 7.72 23.42 -7.99
CA HIS A 644 6.76 23.25 -6.90
C HIS A 644 7.46 22.89 -5.60
N GLN A 645 6.92 23.38 -4.48
CA GLN A 645 7.36 23.06 -3.13
C GLN A 645 6.14 22.67 -2.27
N SER A 646 6.16 21.45 -1.75
CA SER A 646 5.12 20.98 -0.81
C SER A 646 5.44 21.42 0.62
N PHE A 647 4.43 21.81 1.37
CA PHE A 647 4.55 22.16 2.78
C PHE A 647 3.37 21.61 3.57
N THR A 648 3.54 21.53 4.88
CA THR A 648 2.45 21.32 5.84
C THR A 648 2.77 22.06 7.12
N THR A 649 1.76 22.74 7.67
CA THR A 649 1.83 23.35 9.00
C THR A 649 0.98 22.51 9.96
N VAL A 650 1.48 22.30 11.18
CA VAL A 650 0.92 21.36 12.17
C VAL A 650 0.68 22.09 13.49
N SER A 651 -0.48 21.88 14.10
CA SER A 651 -0.84 22.41 15.43
C SER A 651 -1.60 21.35 16.25
N ASP A 652 -1.50 21.46 17.57
CA ASP A 652 -2.30 20.70 18.54
C ASP A 652 -3.75 21.22 18.63
N GLN A 653 -4.02 22.47 18.22
CA GLN A 653 -5.38 23.00 18.17
C GLN A 653 -6.16 22.48 16.96
N LEU A 654 -7.44 22.15 17.19
CA LEU A 654 -8.37 21.63 16.17
C LEU A 654 -9.23 22.73 15.52
N CYS A 655 -8.78 23.98 15.57
CA CYS A 655 -9.51 25.11 14.99
C CYS A 655 -9.30 25.17 13.47
N HIS A 656 -10.40 25.15 12.71
CA HIS A 656 -10.39 25.29 11.25
C HIS A 656 -11.02 26.61 10.76
N LYS A 657 -11.18 27.60 11.65
CA LYS A 657 -11.75 28.91 11.32
C LYS A 657 -10.76 29.75 10.48
N PRO A 658 -11.21 30.83 9.83
CA PRO A 658 -10.37 31.72 9.01
C PRO A 658 -9.08 32.22 9.66
N TYR A 659 -9.12 32.72 10.90
CA TYR A 659 -7.89 33.17 11.58
C TYR A 659 -6.86 32.05 11.75
N ALA A 660 -7.33 30.83 12.05
CA ALA A 660 -6.49 29.63 12.09
C ALA A 660 -5.90 29.28 10.71
N ILE A 661 -6.66 29.44 9.62
CA ILE A 661 -6.14 29.29 8.25
C ILE A 661 -5.00 30.28 7.99
N TRP A 662 -5.12 31.53 8.43
CA TRP A 662 -4.09 32.54 8.23
C TRP A 662 -2.84 32.31 9.09
N ALA A 663 -2.99 31.86 10.35
CA ALA A 663 -1.88 31.33 11.16
C ALA A 663 -1.14 30.19 10.42
N HIS A 664 -1.90 29.24 9.88
CA HIS A 664 -1.37 28.13 9.09
C HIS A 664 -0.79 28.54 7.71
N LEU A 665 -1.10 29.73 7.19
CA LEU A 665 -0.58 30.28 5.93
C LEU A 665 0.67 31.14 6.14
N GLN A 666 0.85 31.75 7.31
CA GLN A 666 1.97 32.66 7.60
C GLN A 666 3.35 32.05 7.24
N PRO A 667 3.72 30.81 7.64
CA PRO A 667 4.99 30.22 7.23
C PRO A 667 5.04 29.80 5.75
N ALA A 668 3.87 29.56 5.14
CA ALA A 668 3.78 29.21 3.72
C ALA A 668 4.03 30.43 2.82
N LEU A 669 3.58 31.62 3.25
CA LEU A 669 3.87 32.90 2.61
C LEU A 669 5.35 33.24 2.72
N GLU A 670 5.94 33.13 3.91
CA GLU A 670 7.38 33.32 4.09
C GLU A 670 8.22 32.35 3.26
N LEU A 671 7.79 31.08 3.16
CA LEU A 671 8.42 30.10 2.28
C LEU A 671 8.28 30.51 0.81
N ALA A 672 7.15 31.08 0.39
CA ALA A 672 6.96 31.57 -0.98
C ALA A 672 7.91 32.74 -1.28
N THR A 673 7.99 33.75 -0.40
CA THR A 673 8.91 34.89 -0.56
C THR A 673 10.39 34.46 -0.57
N LYS A 674 10.76 33.45 0.24
CA LYS A 674 12.11 32.85 0.24
C LYS A 674 12.43 32.04 -1.04
N LEU A 675 11.42 31.62 -1.80
CA LEU A 675 11.58 30.86 -3.05
C LEU A 675 11.49 31.73 -4.32
N ILE A 676 10.93 32.94 -4.22
CA ILE A 676 10.54 33.78 -5.35
C ILE A 676 10.97 35.22 -5.04
N SER A 677 12.09 35.64 -5.63
CA SER A 677 12.54 37.04 -5.59
C SER A 677 11.51 37.94 -6.28
N GLY A 678 11.04 38.98 -5.59
CA GLY A 678 10.04 39.91 -6.14
C GLY A 678 8.62 39.33 -6.23
N LEU A 679 8.23 38.43 -5.31
CA LEU A 679 6.86 37.92 -5.22
C LEU A 679 5.85 39.05 -4.93
N ASP A 680 5.06 39.44 -5.93
CA ASP A 680 4.03 40.49 -5.81
C ASP A 680 2.59 39.97 -5.96
N THR A 681 2.41 38.76 -6.47
CA THR A 681 1.10 38.20 -6.84
C THR A 681 0.90 36.78 -6.31
N ILE A 682 -0.23 36.52 -5.65
CA ILE A 682 -0.57 35.20 -5.10
C ILE A 682 -1.96 34.73 -5.54
N HIS A 683 -2.01 33.48 -6.00
CA HIS A 683 -3.24 32.77 -6.33
C HIS A 683 -3.48 31.60 -5.36
N PHE A 684 -4.32 31.81 -4.36
CA PHE A 684 -4.79 30.72 -3.50
C PHE A 684 -5.78 29.83 -4.26
N ILE A 685 -5.70 28.52 -4.00
CA ILE A 685 -6.67 27.52 -4.45
C ILE A 685 -7.04 26.67 -3.24
N SER A 686 -8.33 26.58 -2.92
CA SER A 686 -8.86 25.74 -1.84
C SER A 686 -10.19 25.13 -2.26
N ASP A 687 -10.73 24.24 -1.42
CA ASP A 687 -12.14 23.89 -1.50
C ASP A 687 -13.04 25.01 -0.94
N GLY A 688 -14.36 24.82 -1.02
CA GLY A 688 -15.36 25.88 -0.78
C GLY A 688 -16.24 25.84 0.49
N PRO A 689 -15.93 25.12 1.59
CA PRO A 689 -16.80 25.05 2.76
C PRO A 689 -16.85 26.41 3.47
N THR A 690 -18.07 26.84 3.79
CA THR A 690 -18.32 28.13 4.46
C THR A 690 -17.80 28.17 5.89
N SER A 691 -17.65 27.01 6.54
CA SER A 691 -17.06 26.90 7.88
C SER A 691 -15.54 27.15 7.93
N GLN A 692 -14.85 27.17 6.78
CA GLN A 692 -13.39 27.28 6.69
C GLN A 692 -12.99 28.41 5.74
N TYR A 693 -12.89 28.14 4.43
CA TYR A 693 -12.30 29.07 3.46
C TYR A 693 -13.28 30.07 2.83
N ARG A 694 -14.56 29.73 2.65
CA ARG A 694 -15.51 30.55 1.86
C ARG A 694 -16.48 31.34 2.75
N ASN A 695 -15.99 32.37 3.46
CA ASN A 695 -16.81 33.19 4.35
C ASN A 695 -16.29 34.61 4.55
N LYS A 696 -17.14 35.45 5.17
CA LYS A 696 -16.92 36.88 5.45
C LYS A 696 -15.62 37.21 6.20
N ILE A 697 -15.19 36.35 7.12
CA ILE A 697 -13.96 36.60 7.90
C ILE A 697 -12.74 36.36 7.02
N ASN A 698 -12.73 35.27 6.22
CA ASN A 698 -11.64 35.05 5.28
C ASN A 698 -11.58 36.16 4.21
N PHE A 699 -12.73 36.67 3.77
CA PHE A 699 -12.78 37.80 2.82
C PHE A 699 -12.14 39.07 3.37
N PHE A 700 -12.43 39.44 4.63
CA PHE A 700 -11.76 40.55 5.32
C PHE A 700 -10.26 40.29 5.53
N LEU A 701 -9.87 39.08 5.93
CA LEU A 701 -8.45 38.76 6.13
C LEU A 701 -7.65 38.83 4.81
N ILE A 702 -8.24 38.50 3.66
CA ILE A 702 -7.59 38.71 2.34
C ILE A 702 -7.21 40.19 2.13
N THR A 703 -8.08 41.14 2.47
CA THR A 703 -7.79 42.59 2.29
C THR A 703 -6.74 43.08 3.28
N TYR A 704 -6.88 42.71 4.55
CA TYR A 704 -5.93 43.06 5.61
C TYR A 704 -4.51 42.56 5.28
N PHE A 705 -4.36 41.28 4.94
CA PHE A 705 -3.05 40.70 4.59
C PHE A 705 -2.50 41.20 3.27
N GLY A 706 -3.35 41.50 2.28
CA GLY A 706 -2.92 42.10 1.01
C GLY A 706 -2.18 43.41 1.25
N LYS A 707 -2.78 44.29 2.06
CA LYS A 707 -2.17 45.56 2.49
C LYS A 707 -0.91 45.33 3.32
N MET A 708 -1.00 44.59 4.43
CA MET A 708 0.09 44.41 5.40
C MET A 708 1.34 43.74 4.80
N ARG A 709 1.21 42.91 3.77
CA ARG A 709 2.34 42.25 3.09
C ARG A 709 2.84 42.96 1.82
N GLY A 710 2.22 44.07 1.40
CA GLY A 710 2.65 44.83 0.22
C GLY A 710 2.49 44.09 -1.11
N PHE A 711 1.56 43.12 -1.20
CA PHE A 711 1.29 42.44 -2.47
C PHE A 711 0.54 43.36 -3.44
N LYS A 712 0.78 43.23 -4.74
CA LYS A 712 0.01 43.95 -5.77
C LYS A 712 -1.34 43.29 -6.06
N LYS A 713 -1.41 41.96 -5.96
CA LYS A 713 -2.60 41.20 -6.37
C LYS A 713 -2.76 39.90 -5.60
N LEU A 714 -3.92 39.72 -4.98
CA LEU A 714 -4.32 38.47 -4.36
C LEU A 714 -5.57 37.93 -5.07
N THR A 715 -5.60 36.62 -5.33
CA THR A 715 -6.84 35.94 -5.72
C THR A 715 -7.06 34.70 -4.87
N TRP A 716 -8.31 34.44 -4.51
CA TRP A 716 -8.70 33.18 -3.88
C TRP A 716 -9.68 32.44 -4.76
N ASN A 717 -9.33 31.23 -5.19
CA ASN A 717 -10.08 30.48 -6.20
C ASN A 717 -10.64 29.20 -5.56
N PHE A 718 -11.95 29.14 -5.41
CA PHE A 718 -12.61 28.00 -4.79
C PHE A 718 -12.99 26.95 -5.83
N SER A 719 -12.82 25.68 -5.50
CA SER A 719 -13.41 24.58 -6.29
C SER A 719 -14.93 24.54 -6.17
N GLU A 720 -15.61 23.99 -7.17
CA GLU A 720 -17.04 23.62 -7.07
C GLU A 720 -17.24 22.52 -5.99
N ALA A 721 -18.39 22.55 -5.32
CA ALA A 721 -18.65 21.72 -4.14
C ALA A 721 -18.55 20.21 -4.43
N GLY A 722 -17.77 19.49 -3.60
CA GLY A 722 -17.52 18.05 -3.77
C GLY A 722 -16.39 17.68 -4.73
N HIS A 723 -15.72 18.66 -5.35
CA HIS A 723 -14.63 18.44 -6.33
C HIS A 723 -13.31 19.13 -5.98
N GLY A 724 -13.11 19.52 -4.71
CA GLY A 724 -11.90 20.22 -4.23
C GLY A 724 -10.65 19.36 -4.00
N LYS A 725 -10.73 18.04 -4.19
CA LYS A 725 -9.60 17.11 -4.02
C LYS A 725 -8.42 17.55 -4.89
N SER A 726 -7.23 17.65 -4.28
CA SER A 726 -6.10 18.35 -4.91
C SER A 726 -4.76 17.68 -4.61
N SER A 727 -3.66 18.34 -4.96
CA SER A 727 -2.30 17.86 -4.62
C SER A 727 -2.00 17.94 -3.12
N ALA A 728 -2.72 18.78 -2.36
CA ALA A 728 -2.55 18.97 -0.92
C ALA A 728 -2.89 17.68 -0.13
N ASP A 729 -4.00 17.02 -0.47
CA ASP A 729 -4.40 15.69 0.05
C ASP A 729 -3.24 14.69 0.12
N GLY A 730 -2.46 14.62 -0.97
CA GLY A 730 -1.34 13.70 -1.13
C GLY A 730 -0.16 14.00 -0.19
N VAL A 731 0.02 15.27 0.21
CA VAL A 731 1.03 15.69 1.17
C VAL A 731 0.65 15.18 2.57
N GLY A 732 -0.58 15.46 3.01
CA GLY A 732 -1.09 15.01 4.30
C GLY A 732 -1.11 13.48 4.43
N GLY A 733 -1.60 12.77 3.40
CA GLY A 733 -1.58 11.31 3.36
C GLY A 733 -0.16 10.72 3.45
N SER A 734 0.84 11.40 2.87
CA SER A 734 2.25 10.99 2.91
C SER A 734 2.87 11.21 4.29
N LEU A 735 2.70 12.40 4.89
CA LEU A 735 3.24 12.73 6.22
C LEU A 735 2.68 11.82 7.30
N LYS A 736 1.35 11.66 7.35
CA LYS A 736 0.69 10.79 8.34
C LYS A 736 1.13 9.33 8.22
N LYS A 737 1.54 8.88 7.02
CA LYS A 737 2.11 7.55 6.80
C LYS A 737 3.56 7.46 7.30
N MET A 738 4.36 8.52 7.15
CA MET A 738 5.72 8.58 7.72
C MET A 738 5.66 8.62 9.25
N ALA A 739 4.68 9.31 9.84
CA ALA A 739 4.41 9.33 11.27
C ALA A 739 3.99 7.93 11.76
N ASP A 740 3.00 7.28 11.11
CA ASP A 740 2.61 5.90 11.40
C ASP A 740 3.80 4.91 11.31
N LEU A 741 4.76 5.14 10.39
CA LEU A 741 5.96 4.32 10.23
C LEU A 741 6.98 4.57 11.35
N ALA A 742 7.25 5.83 11.70
CA ALA A 742 8.13 6.20 12.80
C ALA A 742 7.62 5.61 14.13
N VAL A 743 6.30 5.68 14.36
CA VAL A 743 5.65 5.05 15.52
C VAL A 743 5.89 3.54 15.53
N SER A 744 5.70 2.86 14.39
CA SER A 744 5.97 1.41 14.28
C SER A 744 7.45 1.02 14.48
N HIS A 745 8.37 1.98 14.48
CA HIS A 745 9.81 1.79 14.71
C HIS A 745 10.25 2.15 16.15
N GLY A 746 9.34 2.53 17.05
CA GLY A 746 9.68 2.81 18.45
C GLY A 746 9.65 4.28 18.86
N ASN A 747 9.10 5.18 18.04
CA ASN A 747 8.93 6.59 18.39
C ASN A 747 7.51 6.84 18.92
N ASP A 748 7.35 7.74 19.88
CA ASP A 748 6.03 8.21 20.30
C ASP A 748 5.75 9.55 19.60
N ILE A 749 4.48 9.82 19.28
CA ILE A 749 4.02 11.09 18.72
C ILE A 749 2.78 11.48 19.50
N MET A 750 2.93 12.40 20.45
CA MET A 750 1.89 12.83 21.38
C MET A 750 1.34 14.22 21.05
N CYS A 751 2.19 15.14 20.57
CA CYS A 751 1.81 16.51 20.17
C CYS A 751 2.36 16.91 18.78
N ALA A 752 2.04 18.13 18.33
CA ALA A 752 2.52 18.68 17.07
C ALA A 752 4.05 18.86 17.05
N LYS A 753 4.65 19.23 18.19
CA LYS A 753 6.11 19.35 18.35
C LYS A 753 6.81 18.01 18.12
N ASP A 754 6.29 16.92 18.70
CA ASP A 754 6.79 15.55 18.44
C ASP A 754 6.64 15.19 16.97
N PHE A 755 5.48 15.46 16.37
CA PHE A 755 5.20 15.12 14.98
C PHE A 755 6.21 15.76 14.03
N VAL A 756 6.53 17.04 14.23
CA VAL A 756 7.53 17.77 13.45
C VAL A 756 8.94 17.21 13.73
N HIS A 757 9.34 17.08 15.00
CA HIS A 757 10.67 16.60 15.38
C HIS A 757 10.95 15.18 14.89
N VAL A 758 10.06 14.22 15.17
CA VAL A 758 10.21 12.81 14.77
C VAL A 758 10.27 12.68 13.25
N LEU A 759 9.48 13.45 12.49
CA LEU A 759 9.53 13.40 11.03
C LEU A 759 10.82 14.00 10.46
N HIS A 760 11.35 15.09 11.03
CA HIS A 760 12.65 15.62 10.63
C HIS A 760 13.79 14.64 10.94
N ALA A 761 13.83 14.08 12.15
CA ALA A 761 14.85 13.13 12.57
C ALA A 761 14.84 11.83 11.74
N THR A 762 13.64 11.29 11.47
CA THR A 762 13.51 10.02 10.73
C THR A 762 13.56 10.17 9.21
N ASN A 763 13.31 11.38 8.67
CA ASN A 763 13.29 11.64 7.22
C ASN A 763 13.96 12.99 6.86
N PRO A 764 15.27 13.19 7.16
CA PRO A 764 15.96 14.46 6.93
C PRO A 764 16.04 14.86 5.44
N GLN A 765 15.89 13.90 4.52
CA GLN A 765 15.81 14.14 3.07
C GLN A 765 14.38 14.40 2.56
N SER A 766 13.41 14.64 3.46
CA SER A 766 12.04 14.97 3.07
C SER A 766 12.00 16.23 2.21
N LYS A 767 11.32 16.14 1.06
CA LYS A 767 11.03 17.31 0.21
C LYS A 767 9.84 18.13 0.70
N ILE A 768 9.09 17.65 1.69
CA ILE A 768 7.96 18.38 2.27
C ILE A 768 8.51 19.22 3.42
N LYS A 769 8.32 20.53 3.38
CA LYS A 769 8.64 21.43 4.49
C LYS A 769 7.58 21.30 5.58
N LEU A 770 8.02 21.24 6.83
CA LEU A 770 7.16 21.16 8.01
C LEU A 770 7.37 22.42 8.85
N PHE A 771 6.27 22.91 9.42
CA PHE A 771 6.27 24.04 10.34
C PHE A 771 5.34 23.71 11.51
N LEU A 772 5.78 24.03 12.73
CA LEU A 772 4.94 24.04 13.92
C LEU A 772 4.21 25.38 13.98
N ILE A 773 2.92 25.38 14.33
CA ILE A 773 2.18 26.58 14.70
C ILE A 773 1.81 26.45 16.18
N GLU A 774 2.17 27.46 16.97
CA GLU A 774 1.85 27.56 18.40
C GLU A 774 0.53 28.31 18.62
N GLU A 775 -0.09 28.16 19.79
CA GLU A 775 -1.44 28.67 20.09
C GLU A 775 -1.54 30.20 19.99
N ASN A 776 -0.50 30.90 20.44
CA ASN A 776 -0.34 32.35 20.35
C ASN A 776 -0.40 32.91 18.91
N GLU A 777 -0.10 32.11 17.87
CA GLU A 777 -0.22 32.55 16.47
C GLU A 777 -1.68 32.64 16.02
N PHE A 778 -2.60 31.93 16.66
CA PHE A 778 -4.02 31.94 16.31
C PHE A 778 -4.72 33.18 16.87
N ASP A 779 -4.36 33.58 18.09
CA ASP A 779 -4.91 34.74 18.78
C ASP A 779 -4.59 36.05 18.04
N LYS A 780 -3.33 36.22 17.58
CA LYS A 780 -2.89 37.34 16.73
C LYS A 780 -3.81 37.62 15.54
N PHE A 781 -4.34 36.58 14.89
CA PHE A 781 -5.26 36.73 13.75
C PHE A 781 -6.73 36.71 14.15
N GLN A 782 -7.05 36.32 15.37
CA GLN A 782 -8.40 36.45 15.94
C GLN A 782 -8.66 37.89 16.37
N ASP A 783 -7.70 38.55 17.00
CA ASP A 783 -7.82 39.90 17.55
C ASP A 783 -7.97 40.97 16.46
N VAL A 784 -7.39 40.74 15.28
CA VAL A 784 -7.54 41.59 14.09
C VAL A 784 -8.93 41.46 13.44
N VAL A 785 -9.71 40.41 13.73
CA VAL A 785 -11.02 40.19 13.11
C VAL A 785 -12.11 41.03 13.79
N PRO A 786 -12.79 41.93 13.06
CA PRO A 786 -13.85 42.75 13.65
C PRO A 786 -15.02 41.91 14.17
N LEU A 787 -15.52 42.27 15.35
CA LEU A 787 -16.63 41.59 16.04
C LEU A 787 -17.90 41.51 15.19
N SER A 788 -18.15 42.50 14.32
CA SER A 788 -19.34 42.60 13.47
C SER A 788 -18.98 42.69 11.99
N LEU A 789 -18.74 41.55 11.34
CA LEU A 789 -18.68 41.45 9.88
C LEU A 789 -20.06 41.12 9.30
N LYS A 790 -20.51 41.86 8.27
CA LYS A 790 -21.73 41.55 7.51
C LYS A 790 -21.53 40.31 6.61
N SER A 791 -22.57 39.49 6.44
CA SER A 791 -22.53 38.27 5.60
C SER A 791 -22.93 38.58 4.16
N ILE A 792 -22.17 38.09 3.18
CA ILE A 792 -22.45 38.34 1.75
C ILE A 792 -23.58 37.44 1.24
N LYS A 793 -24.65 38.03 0.71
CA LYS A 793 -25.72 37.28 0.03
C LYS A 793 -25.13 36.51 -1.16
N GLY A 794 -25.51 35.24 -1.31
CA GLY A 794 -25.00 34.41 -2.40
C GLY A 794 -23.55 33.96 -2.26
N THR A 795 -22.95 33.97 -1.06
CA THR A 795 -21.56 33.48 -0.80
C THR A 795 -21.26 32.13 -1.48
N MET A 796 -22.21 31.20 -1.54
CA MET A 796 -22.05 29.89 -2.20
C MET A 796 -21.86 29.97 -3.73
N ARG A 797 -22.19 31.09 -4.38
CA ARG A 797 -21.96 31.33 -5.82
C ARG A 797 -20.52 31.80 -6.12
N ILE A 798 -19.81 32.32 -5.13
CA ILE A 798 -18.45 32.87 -5.29
C ILE A 798 -17.47 31.72 -5.59
N HIS A 799 -16.79 31.79 -6.73
CA HIS A 799 -15.71 30.88 -7.12
C HIS A 799 -14.36 31.57 -7.26
N GLN A 800 -14.35 32.91 -7.28
CA GLN A 800 -13.12 33.69 -7.19
C GLN A 800 -13.35 34.98 -6.39
N VAL A 801 -12.39 35.26 -5.51
CA VAL A 801 -12.18 36.55 -4.85
C VAL A 801 -10.96 37.21 -5.49
N LEU A 802 -11.02 38.50 -5.76
CA LEU A 802 -9.93 39.31 -6.33
C LEU A 802 -9.72 40.57 -5.50
N TRP A 803 -8.49 40.78 -5.05
CA TRP A 803 -8.01 41.98 -4.39
C TRP A 803 -6.79 42.54 -5.14
N LYS A 804 -6.64 43.86 -5.16
CA LYS A 804 -5.55 44.60 -5.82
C LYS A 804 -5.04 45.71 -4.90
N SER A 805 -3.74 46.00 -4.96
CA SER A 805 -3.11 47.15 -4.28
C SER A 805 -3.72 48.49 -4.68
N ASP A 806 -4.14 48.63 -5.94
CA ASP A 806 -4.64 49.87 -6.55
C ASP A 806 -5.90 50.38 -5.85
N ASN A 807 -6.68 49.47 -5.24
CA ASN A 807 -7.89 49.76 -4.47
C ASN A 807 -7.89 48.83 -3.23
N PRO A 808 -7.06 49.11 -2.21
CA PRO A 808 -6.72 48.14 -1.16
C PRO A 808 -7.90 47.84 -0.22
N GLN A 809 -8.91 48.71 -0.20
CA GLN A 809 -10.18 48.51 0.50
C GLN A 809 -11.16 47.59 -0.25
N LYS A 810 -10.97 47.40 -1.56
CA LYS A 810 -11.98 46.86 -2.47
C LYS A 810 -11.72 45.39 -2.78
N LEU A 811 -12.77 44.59 -2.67
CA LEU A 811 -12.76 43.15 -2.87
C LEU A 811 -13.81 42.77 -3.91
N LYS A 812 -13.37 42.31 -5.08
CA LYS A 812 -14.25 41.89 -6.18
C LYS A 812 -14.57 40.41 -6.10
N PHE A 813 -15.83 40.05 -6.29
CA PHE A 813 -16.30 38.66 -6.28
C PHE A 813 -16.78 38.23 -7.66
N LYS A 814 -16.40 37.00 -8.04
CA LYS A 814 -16.75 36.41 -9.33
C LYS A 814 -17.37 35.03 -9.16
N TYR A 815 -18.41 34.75 -9.94
CA TYR A 815 -19.13 33.46 -9.89
C TYR A 815 -18.42 32.33 -10.65
N LEU A 816 -17.40 32.66 -11.44
CA LEU A 816 -16.46 31.74 -12.09
C LEU A 816 -15.05 32.38 -12.06
N SER A 817 -14.01 31.56 -11.90
CA SER A 817 -12.62 32.06 -11.89
C SER A 817 -12.20 32.58 -13.27
N CYS A 818 -11.59 33.77 -13.31
CA CYS A 818 -10.96 34.34 -14.49
C CYS A 818 -9.54 34.84 -14.16
N PHE A 819 -8.65 34.80 -15.15
CA PHE A 819 -7.25 35.23 -15.00
C PHE A 819 -6.79 36.17 -16.11
N CYS A 820 -7.72 36.70 -16.91
CA CYS A 820 -7.39 37.80 -17.81
C CYS A 820 -7.17 39.07 -16.99
N GLU A 821 -6.28 39.94 -17.46
CA GLU A 821 -6.10 41.28 -16.91
C GLU A 821 -7.37 42.11 -17.13
N ASP A 822 -7.60 43.01 -16.18
CA ASP A 822 -8.71 43.98 -16.06
C ASP A 822 -9.99 43.71 -16.88
N CYS A 823 -10.63 42.58 -16.57
CA CYS A 823 -11.87 42.16 -17.22
C CYS A 823 -13.06 42.05 -16.26
N SER A 824 -14.24 42.45 -16.73
CA SER A 824 -15.54 42.30 -16.04
C SER A 824 -16.13 40.88 -16.11
N HIS A 825 -15.40 39.94 -16.74
CA HIS A 825 -15.85 38.55 -16.86
C HIS A 825 -16.25 37.94 -15.52
N TYR A 826 -17.50 37.46 -15.46
CA TYR A 826 -18.12 36.73 -14.36
C TYR A 826 -18.23 37.49 -13.03
N GLU A 827 -18.21 38.82 -13.05
CA GLU A 827 -18.49 39.64 -11.86
C GLU A 827 -19.87 39.29 -11.26
N LEU A 828 -19.93 39.33 -9.92
CA LEU A 828 -21.10 38.93 -9.12
C LEU A 828 -21.53 40.05 -8.17
N CYS A 829 -20.56 40.65 -7.48
CA CYS A 829 -20.68 41.82 -6.62
C CYS A 829 -19.27 42.24 -6.18
N GLU A 830 -19.19 43.33 -5.41
CA GLU A 830 -17.99 43.80 -4.75
C GLU A 830 -18.31 44.26 -3.32
N ILE A 831 -17.28 44.38 -2.51
CA ILE A 831 -17.34 44.99 -1.17
C ILE A 831 -16.17 45.95 -1.06
N VAL A 832 -16.44 47.14 -0.53
CA VAL A 832 -15.43 48.06 -0.02
C VAL A 832 -15.35 47.86 1.51
N TYR A 833 -14.22 48.19 2.13
CA TYR A 833 -14.06 48.25 3.58
C TYR A 833 -13.57 49.66 3.95
N PRO A 834 -14.03 50.28 5.04
CA PRO A 834 -13.69 51.65 5.36
C PRO A 834 -12.21 51.81 5.76
N LYS A 835 -11.70 53.04 5.68
CA LYS A 835 -10.43 53.46 6.26
C LYS A 835 -10.70 54.04 7.65
N ASN A 836 -9.78 53.82 8.58
CA ASN A 836 -9.57 54.72 9.72
C ASN A 836 -8.24 55.46 9.52
N ASP A 837 -8.10 56.61 10.17
CA ASP A 837 -6.98 57.54 9.97
C ASP A 837 -5.61 57.02 10.46
N ASN A 838 -5.60 55.98 11.31
CA ASN A 838 -4.40 55.29 11.78
C ASN A 838 -3.91 54.18 10.83
N ASP A 839 -4.44 54.12 9.60
CA ASP A 839 -4.12 53.11 8.58
C ASP A 839 -4.53 51.65 8.93
N ASP A 840 -5.05 51.41 10.14
CA ASP A 840 -5.64 50.14 10.58
C ASP A 840 -7.06 49.91 10.04
N MET A 841 -7.35 48.68 9.60
CA MET A 841 -8.68 48.27 9.09
C MET A 841 -9.68 47.93 10.23
N ILE A 842 -9.84 48.82 11.21
CA ILE A 842 -10.84 48.64 12.28
C ILE A 842 -12.21 49.04 11.72
N LEU A 843 -13.02 48.03 11.40
CA LEU A 843 -14.41 48.22 10.97
C LEU A 843 -15.28 48.73 12.13
N ASP A 844 -15.71 49.98 12.03
CA ASP A 844 -16.71 50.53 12.93
C ASP A 844 -18.10 49.87 12.72
N LYS A 845 -18.95 49.90 13.74
CA LYS A 845 -20.18 49.07 13.83
C LYS A 845 -21.20 49.32 12.71
N ASN A 846 -21.12 50.46 12.03
CA ASN A 846 -22.12 50.96 11.08
C ASN A 846 -21.65 51.05 9.62
N TYR A 847 -20.69 50.23 9.17
CA TYR A 847 -20.27 50.26 7.75
C TYR A 847 -21.34 49.71 6.79
N GLU A 848 -21.70 50.44 5.73
CA GLU A 848 -22.67 50.05 4.71
C GLU A 848 -22.05 49.24 3.57
N ILE A 849 -22.79 48.25 3.03
CA ILE A 849 -22.36 47.54 1.82
C ILE A 849 -23.16 48.09 0.64
N GLU A 850 -22.49 48.86 -0.21
CA GLU A 850 -22.94 49.14 -1.58
C GLU A 850 -23.04 47.82 -2.36
N ASN A 851 -24.25 47.26 -2.43
CA ASN A 851 -24.52 46.04 -3.19
C ASN A 851 -25.04 46.41 -4.58
N GLU A 852 -24.17 46.80 -5.50
CA GLU A 852 -24.57 46.95 -6.90
C GLU A 852 -24.84 45.58 -7.54
N ILE A 853 -26.15 45.32 -7.69
CA ILE A 853 -26.81 44.38 -8.60
C ILE A 853 -26.34 42.91 -8.53
N ILE A 854 -27.08 42.11 -7.74
CA ILE A 854 -27.19 40.67 -7.98
C ILE A 854 -27.94 40.47 -9.31
N ASN A 855 -27.19 40.28 -10.40
CA ASN A 855 -27.78 39.95 -11.70
C ASN A 855 -28.73 38.74 -11.61
N ASN A 856 -29.92 38.89 -12.19
CA ASN A 856 -31.04 37.94 -12.19
C ASN A 856 -30.73 36.64 -12.98
N ILE A 857 -29.81 35.84 -12.45
CA ILE A 857 -29.59 34.44 -12.85
C ILE A 857 -30.48 33.59 -11.92
N PRO A 858 -31.35 32.72 -12.45
CA PRO A 858 -32.50 32.18 -11.71
C PRO A 858 -32.14 31.53 -10.37
N VAL A 859 -32.64 32.13 -9.29
CA VAL A 859 -32.59 31.61 -7.93
C VAL A 859 -33.26 30.25 -7.89
N ASN A 860 -32.53 29.19 -7.48
CA ASN A 860 -33.13 27.88 -7.27
C ASN A 860 -32.22 26.94 -6.42
N SER A 861 -31.95 27.32 -5.17
CA SER A 861 -31.33 26.46 -4.14
C SER A 861 -32.36 26.15 -3.05
N PRO A 862 -32.72 24.87 -2.79
CA PRO A 862 -33.58 24.52 -1.65
C PRO A 862 -32.82 24.33 -0.33
N ASP A 863 -31.47 24.34 -0.34
CA ASP A 863 -30.67 23.99 0.84
C ASP A 863 -30.63 25.10 1.92
N ASP A 864 -31.23 26.27 1.66
CA ASP A 864 -31.30 27.39 2.61
C ASP A 864 -32.52 27.32 3.56
N SER A 865 -33.46 26.38 3.37
CA SER A 865 -34.77 26.41 4.05
C SER A 865 -34.81 25.95 5.53
N VAL A 866 -33.66 25.82 6.20
CA VAL A 866 -33.58 25.31 7.59
C VAL A 866 -32.87 26.28 8.57
N LEU A 867 -32.35 27.42 8.10
CA LEU A 867 -31.56 28.33 8.95
C LEU A 867 -32.03 29.80 8.99
N SER A 868 -33.15 30.17 8.38
CA SER A 868 -33.64 31.57 8.35
C SER A 868 -34.96 31.87 9.07
N LYS A 869 -35.55 30.92 9.83
CA LYS A 869 -36.77 31.15 10.63
C LYS A 869 -36.50 31.23 12.15
N LYS A 870 -35.61 32.13 12.57
CA LYS A 870 -35.51 32.63 13.97
C LYS A 870 -34.90 34.03 14.03
N SER A 871 -35.65 35.07 13.62
CA SER A 871 -35.36 36.49 13.97
C SER A 871 -36.50 37.45 13.57
N ARG A 872 -37.76 37.12 13.87
CA ARG A 872 -38.89 38.08 13.84
C ARG A 872 -39.92 37.74 14.92
N GLN A 873 -39.59 38.08 16.15
CA GLN A 873 -40.56 38.51 17.15
C GLN A 873 -39.81 39.50 18.04
N ALA A 874 -40.06 40.80 17.80
CA ALA A 874 -39.45 41.85 18.60
C ALA A 874 -40.11 41.83 19.98
N CYS A 875 -39.30 41.87 21.04
CA CYS A 875 -39.81 42.12 22.38
C CYS A 875 -40.01 43.62 22.53
N SER A 876 -41.15 44.12 22.04
CA SER A 876 -41.60 45.50 22.29
C SER A 876 -42.61 45.46 23.44
N LYS A 877 -42.13 45.72 24.66
CA LYS A 877 -42.99 46.09 25.80
C LYS A 877 -42.20 46.98 26.76
N THR A 878 -42.28 48.28 26.48
CA THR A 878 -41.96 49.35 27.44
C THR A 878 -42.93 49.25 28.62
N SER A 879 -42.44 49.46 29.83
CA SER A 879 -43.27 49.44 31.05
C SER A 879 -44.30 50.56 31.05
N ILE A 880 -45.56 50.27 31.39
CA ILE A 880 -46.47 51.19 32.08
C ILE A 880 -47.44 50.37 32.97
N ASN A 881 -47.49 50.84 34.21
CA ASN A 881 -48.30 50.51 35.38
C ASN A 881 -49.76 50.00 35.25
N LYS A 882 -50.19 49.45 36.40
CA LYS A 882 -51.53 49.40 37.02
C LYS A 882 -52.42 48.15 36.86
N MET A 883 -52.54 47.48 38.02
CA MET A 883 -53.78 47.11 38.74
C MET A 883 -54.52 45.79 38.38
N TRP A 884 -54.69 45.00 39.45
CA TRP A 884 -55.40 43.72 39.63
C TRP A 884 -54.74 42.49 38.98
#